data_AF-A0A7Y3VZU1-F1
#
_entry.id   AF-A0A7Y3VZU1-F1
#
_cell.length_a   1.000
_cell.length_b   1.000
_cell.length_c   1.000
_cell.angle_alpha   90.00
_cell.angle_beta   90.00
_cell.angle_gamma   90.00
#
_symmetry.space_group_name_H-M   'P 1'
#
loop_
_entity.id
_entity.type
_entity.pdbx_description
1 polymer ?
#
loop_
_entity_poly.entity_id
_entity_poly.type
_entity_poly.pdbx_seq_one_letter_code
_entity_poly.pdbx_strand_id
1 'polypeptide(L)'
;MINKQTTLGDNEIDNKKVSMDIVLLDGEKFYKIANNDAMRPFFMSVVSDSNHWLFISSNGGISAGRKNAEYALFPYYTDDKITEFADITGSKSIFQIHTKDQTYIWEPFSERFNDKYNLSRNLYKNSYGNKIIFEEIHLDLQLTFRYQWSSSNLFGFVKTSKLINNSNTDYTITLLDGIQNVLPQGVNSDLQATTSNLVDAYKRNELHTESGLGIFALSAIIVDKAEPSEALKANIAWSLGFEKPTYLLSSLQLAAFRKGQNIKQETDVKGEKGAYFISSDVVLQSNSSKEWKIVANVNQNQSQVIALAEAICNDENLDRKVVEDVQLGTQNLIALNATADGLQFTADNRKDTRHFSNVLFNIMRGGIFDNNYQIDKSDFVNYIAKANKTVSKNQASFLSSLPETFGYSYLQQQVASNEDADLLRLCTEYLPLKFSRRHGDPSRPWNKFSINTTSEIDGSKILDYQGNWRDIFQNWEALAYAYPDFIDGMIHKFLNASTFDGYNPYRVTKDGFDWETIEPDNPWSYIGYWGDHQIIYLLKFLEFIEKYQPGKLNSYFDKECFVYAAVPYTIKSYQEILQNPKDTILFNHEWDAKINTRRNQNGADGALLRDNNDEIYHVNLIEKILATVLAKMSNFIPEAGIWMNTQRPEWNDANNALVGNGVSMVTLYYLRRFLKFFQQLLENSNQETIKISNEMVEFYHAIRESLIAFQPLLSKSIDDKSRKQILDALGQAASDYRYQVYNSGFWGKKRTHSMDGLKKFTQVSIDFIEHSIKANQREDKLYHAYNLMSVANEGVSISYLPEMLEGQVAVLSSGFLNGKESLEVLDALKNSALYRPDQNSYILYPNKELPKFLEKNTVHKDKVQKSVLLKKLLDDNNFQIINQDIKGNYHFNGNFHNANDVKEALIQLGNRQDYKSLVDSETELVLQIFEDVFNHKAFTGRSGTFYGYEGLGSIYWHMVSKLHVAVLEVIETAVESNENQTIIKSLITHFDAVGAGIGVHKSPQVYGAFPTDPYSHTPFSKGAQQPGMTGQVKEDILTRIGELGVKLKDGLLHFEPNFLLRNEFLTQEIEATFILVDGTKKNLTIPKDSMAFTVCQVPVIYKIAAANHIELYNANGSTERLDSLELSKEQSTKIFHRTGEISQVVVYLDENNLR
;
A
#
# COMPACT_ATOMS: atom_id res chain seq x y z
N MET A 1 12.07 -66.65 -8.71
CA MET A 1 13.38 -66.80 -8.02
C MET A 1 13.79 -65.45 -7.46
N ILE A 2 13.88 -65.40 -6.14
CA ILE A 2 14.66 -64.50 -5.27
C ILE A 2 14.60 -62.99 -5.58
N ASN A 3 13.86 -62.30 -4.71
CA ASN A 3 13.94 -60.86 -4.41
C ASN A 3 15.40 -60.37 -4.33
N LYS A 4 15.75 -59.37 -5.15
CA LYS A 4 16.77 -58.40 -4.79
C LYS A 4 16.06 -57.18 -4.22
N GLN A 5 16.02 -57.11 -2.89
CA GLN A 5 15.92 -55.84 -2.19
C GLN A 5 17.09 -54.97 -2.62
N THR A 6 16.81 -53.94 -3.41
CA THR A 6 17.69 -52.77 -3.50
C THR A 6 17.59 -52.07 -2.15
N THR A 7 18.63 -52.25 -1.35
CA THR A 7 18.93 -51.43 -0.19
C THR A 7 18.89 -49.97 -0.60
N LEU A 8 18.01 -49.20 0.05
CA LEU A 8 18.08 -47.74 0.10
C LEU A 8 19.50 -47.39 0.56
N GLY A 9 20.31 -46.87 -0.36
CA GLY A 9 21.55 -46.22 0.02
C GLY A 9 21.18 -45.02 0.88
N ASP A 10 21.94 -44.82 1.95
CA ASP A 10 21.94 -43.60 2.75
C ASP A 10 22.21 -42.41 1.80
N ASN A 11 21.16 -41.82 1.23
CA ASN A 11 21.24 -40.50 0.65
C ASN A 11 21.41 -39.57 1.84
N GLU A 12 22.65 -39.12 2.08
CA GLU A 12 22.88 -37.85 2.73
C GLU A 12 21.89 -36.85 2.11
N ILE A 13 21.02 -36.27 2.93
CA ILE A 13 20.18 -35.15 2.51
C ILE A 13 21.17 -34.03 2.22
N ASP A 14 21.61 -33.95 0.97
CA ASP A 14 22.50 -32.92 0.49
C ASP A 14 21.75 -31.60 0.68
N ASN A 15 22.15 -30.83 1.69
CA ASN A 15 21.50 -29.58 2.06
C ASN A 15 21.71 -28.58 0.91
N LYS A 16 20.84 -28.62 -0.09
CA LYS A 16 20.86 -27.74 -1.26
C LYS A 16 20.94 -26.28 -0.79
N LYS A 17 22.08 -25.64 -1.03
CA LYS A 17 22.32 -24.26 -0.62
C LYS A 17 21.50 -23.31 -1.50
N VAL A 18 20.74 -22.42 -0.87
CA VAL A 18 20.02 -21.32 -1.54
C VAL A 18 20.94 -20.11 -1.67
N SER A 19 21.15 -19.61 -2.89
CA SER A 19 21.92 -18.39 -3.19
C SER A 19 21.12 -17.43 -4.08
N MET A 20 21.57 -16.18 -4.15
CA MET A 20 21.05 -15.22 -5.12
C MET A 20 22.18 -14.50 -5.85
N ASP A 21 22.19 -14.69 -7.17
CA ASP A 21 23.23 -14.20 -8.07
C ASP A 21 22.60 -13.40 -9.22
N ILE A 22 23.32 -12.41 -9.75
CA ILE A 22 22.90 -11.70 -10.97
C ILE A 22 23.46 -12.45 -12.17
N VAL A 23 22.59 -12.81 -13.11
CA VAL A 23 22.95 -13.52 -14.34
C VAL A 23 22.44 -12.78 -15.57
N LEU A 24 23.10 -12.98 -16.70
CA LEU A 24 22.65 -12.49 -18.00
C LEU A 24 22.01 -13.64 -18.78
N LEU A 25 20.72 -13.51 -19.10
CA LEU A 25 19.97 -14.48 -19.91
C LEU A 25 19.44 -13.77 -21.15
N ASP A 26 19.82 -14.25 -22.33
CA ASP A 26 19.42 -13.70 -23.64
C ASP A 26 19.59 -12.16 -23.73
N GLY A 27 20.68 -11.64 -23.14
CA GLY A 27 21.02 -10.22 -23.14
C GLY A 27 20.38 -9.38 -22.03
N GLU A 28 19.59 -9.97 -21.13
CA GLU A 28 18.88 -9.27 -20.05
C GLU A 28 19.35 -9.73 -18.65
N LYS A 29 19.41 -8.79 -17.69
CA LYS A 29 19.84 -9.06 -16.30
C LYS A 29 18.71 -9.63 -15.46
N PHE A 30 18.95 -10.79 -14.86
CA PHE A 30 18.05 -11.46 -13.92
C PHE A 30 18.72 -11.71 -12.56
N TYR A 31 17.94 -11.62 -11.49
CA TYR A 31 18.29 -12.26 -10.23
C TYR A 31 17.90 -13.73 -10.29
N LYS A 32 18.85 -14.63 -10.06
CA LYS A 32 18.65 -16.08 -9.95
C LYS A 32 18.61 -16.46 -8.47
N ILE A 33 17.51 -17.06 -8.01
CA ILE A 33 17.49 -17.84 -6.77
C ILE A 33 17.78 -19.29 -7.15
N ALA A 34 18.94 -19.81 -6.71
CA ALA A 34 19.29 -21.20 -6.91
C ALA A 34 18.62 -22.09 -5.87
N ASN A 35 18.16 -23.27 -6.28
CA ASN A 35 17.46 -24.25 -5.43
C ASN A 35 16.24 -23.64 -4.73
N ASN A 36 15.41 -22.92 -5.47
CA ASN A 36 14.24 -22.24 -4.90
C ASN A 36 13.21 -23.22 -4.30
N ASP A 37 13.28 -24.50 -4.66
CA ASP A 37 12.50 -25.61 -4.11
C ASP A 37 12.91 -26.00 -2.68
N ALA A 38 14.10 -25.60 -2.22
CA ALA A 38 14.51 -25.73 -0.82
C ALA A 38 13.88 -24.65 0.08
N MET A 39 13.22 -23.64 -0.49
CA MET A 39 12.47 -22.63 0.23
C MET A 39 10.99 -23.05 0.33
N ARG A 40 10.32 -22.67 1.41
CA ARG A 40 8.85 -22.64 1.40
C ARG A 40 8.39 -21.76 0.22
N PRO A 41 7.41 -22.20 -0.59
CA PRO A 41 6.90 -21.38 -1.68
C PRO A 41 6.47 -19.99 -1.19
N PHE A 42 6.84 -18.97 -1.96
CA PHE A 42 6.55 -17.57 -1.67
C PHE A 42 5.87 -16.90 -2.86
N PHE A 43 5.09 -15.85 -2.59
CA PHE A 43 4.15 -15.28 -3.54
C PHE A 43 4.65 -13.96 -4.14
N MET A 44 4.49 -13.77 -5.45
CA MET A 44 5.01 -12.62 -6.19
C MET A 44 3.92 -11.94 -7.03
N SER A 45 4.11 -10.65 -7.28
CA SER A 45 3.38 -9.90 -8.32
C SER A 45 4.34 -9.61 -9.47
N VAL A 46 4.02 -10.08 -10.68
CA VAL A 46 4.75 -9.72 -11.91
C VAL A 46 4.06 -8.52 -12.54
N VAL A 47 4.80 -7.43 -12.69
CA VAL A 47 4.29 -6.12 -13.09
C VAL A 47 4.19 -5.97 -14.60
N SER A 48 3.39 -5.00 -15.08
CA SER A 48 3.22 -4.66 -16.49
C SER A 48 3.04 -3.14 -16.62
N ASP A 49 3.45 -2.59 -17.76
CA ASP A 49 3.16 -1.21 -18.16
C ASP A 49 1.68 -0.99 -18.53
N SER A 50 1.01 -2.06 -18.95
CA SER A 50 -0.39 -2.08 -19.35
C SER A 50 -1.29 -2.58 -18.20
N ASN A 51 -2.42 -3.20 -18.53
CA ASN A 51 -3.43 -3.63 -17.58
C ASN A 51 -3.32 -5.11 -17.16
N HIS A 52 -2.19 -5.77 -17.39
CA HIS A 52 -2.00 -7.15 -16.92
C HIS A 52 -1.85 -7.19 -15.40
N TRP A 53 -2.41 -8.22 -14.79
CA TRP A 53 -2.09 -8.63 -13.44
C TRP A 53 -1.71 -10.11 -13.46
N LEU A 54 -0.60 -10.45 -12.81
CA LEU A 54 -0.07 -11.81 -12.72
C LEU A 54 0.47 -12.02 -11.31
N PHE A 55 -0.22 -12.85 -10.56
CA PHE A 55 0.13 -13.26 -9.20
C PHE A 55 0.58 -14.71 -9.22
N ILE A 56 1.82 -14.98 -8.80
CA ILE A 56 2.46 -16.27 -9.01
C ILE A 56 3.31 -16.66 -7.81
N SER A 57 3.21 -17.93 -7.41
CA SER A 57 4.04 -18.54 -6.37
C SER A 57 5.35 -19.06 -6.95
N SER A 58 6.40 -19.16 -6.13
CA SER A 58 7.71 -19.66 -6.55
C SER A 58 7.72 -21.14 -6.96
N ASN A 59 6.63 -21.87 -6.73
CA ASN A 59 6.40 -23.22 -7.26
C ASN A 59 5.66 -23.25 -8.62
N GLY A 60 5.28 -22.09 -9.17
CA GLY A 60 4.61 -21.96 -10.46
C GLY A 60 3.08 -21.83 -10.39
N GLY A 61 2.46 -22.00 -9.21
CA GLY A 61 1.03 -21.76 -9.01
C GLY A 61 0.66 -20.31 -9.34
N ILE A 62 -0.36 -20.10 -10.17
CA ILE A 62 -0.62 -18.81 -10.83
C ILE A 62 -2.11 -18.43 -10.83
N SER A 63 -2.37 -17.13 -10.68
CA SER A 63 -3.58 -16.45 -11.11
C SER A 63 -3.21 -15.24 -11.95
N ALA A 64 -3.82 -15.07 -13.11
CA ALA A 64 -3.47 -13.98 -14.03
C ALA A 64 -4.69 -13.55 -14.84
N GLY A 65 -4.68 -12.31 -15.32
CA GLY A 65 -5.72 -11.74 -16.17
C GLY A 65 -5.42 -10.29 -16.54
N ARG A 66 -6.39 -9.60 -17.14
CA ARG A 66 -6.25 -8.17 -17.48
C ARG A 66 -7.29 -7.35 -16.74
N LYS A 67 -7.00 -6.08 -16.46
CA LYS A 67 -7.83 -5.11 -15.73
C LYS A 67 -8.16 -5.50 -14.28
N ASN A 68 -8.98 -6.52 -14.05
CA ASN A 68 -9.43 -6.98 -12.74
C ASN A 68 -9.76 -8.48 -12.75
N ALA A 69 -10.18 -9.02 -11.60
CA ALA A 69 -10.47 -10.44 -11.41
C ALA A 69 -11.62 -10.99 -12.30
N GLU A 70 -12.46 -10.12 -12.87
CA GLU A 70 -13.58 -10.51 -13.75
C GLU A 70 -13.13 -10.90 -15.17
N TYR A 71 -11.89 -10.56 -15.53
CA TYR A 71 -11.26 -10.94 -16.80
C TYR A 71 -10.02 -11.79 -16.55
N ALA A 72 -10.17 -12.77 -15.66
CA ALA A 72 -9.15 -13.75 -15.32
C ALA A 72 -8.91 -14.77 -16.44
N LEU A 73 -7.64 -15.05 -16.73
CA LEU A 73 -7.18 -16.17 -17.55
C LEU A 73 -7.13 -17.46 -16.72
N PHE A 74 -6.65 -17.37 -15.49
CA PHE A 74 -6.64 -18.45 -14.51
C PHE A 74 -7.45 -18.04 -13.28
N PRO A 75 -8.13 -18.97 -12.58
CA PRO A 75 -9.01 -18.63 -11.46
C PRO A 75 -8.38 -17.70 -10.42
N TYR A 76 -9.16 -16.71 -9.97
CA TYR A 76 -8.75 -15.77 -8.92
C TYR A 76 -9.18 -16.32 -7.55
N TYR A 77 -8.21 -16.83 -6.80
CA TYR A 77 -8.37 -17.34 -5.44
C TYR A 77 -7.40 -16.64 -4.49
N THR A 78 -7.46 -17.01 -3.21
CA THR A 78 -6.46 -16.60 -2.21
C THR A 78 -5.09 -17.22 -2.49
N ASP A 79 -4.02 -16.59 -2.01
CA ASP A 79 -2.63 -16.94 -2.33
C ASP A 79 -2.20 -18.34 -1.88
N ASP A 80 -2.76 -18.82 -0.76
CA ASP A 80 -2.63 -20.19 -0.27
C ASP A 80 -3.15 -21.20 -1.30
N LYS A 81 -4.39 -21.03 -1.77
CA LYS A 81 -5.02 -21.89 -2.78
C LYS A 81 -4.29 -21.84 -4.11
N ILE A 82 -3.87 -20.65 -4.55
CA ILE A 82 -3.09 -20.51 -5.80
C ILE A 82 -1.79 -21.30 -5.71
N THR A 83 -1.11 -21.24 -4.57
CA THR A 83 0.13 -22.00 -4.33
C THR A 83 -0.12 -23.51 -4.33
N GLU A 84 -1.23 -23.97 -3.75
CA GLU A 84 -1.63 -25.38 -3.71
C GLU A 84 -2.02 -25.93 -5.09
N PHE A 85 -2.49 -25.08 -6.00
CA PHE A 85 -3.03 -25.49 -7.31
C PHE A 85 -2.00 -25.60 -8.43
N ALA A 86 -0.69 -25.50 -8.16
CA ALA A 86 0.37 -25.58 -9.16
C ALA A 86 0.30 -26.85 -10.05
N ASP A 87 -0.14 -28.00 -9.53
CA ASP A 87 -0.25 -29.22 -10.33
C ASP A 87 -1.41 -29.20 -11.35
N ILE A 88 -2.43 -28.37 -11.12
CA ILE A 88 -3.70 -28.40 -11.87
C ILE A 88 -4.09 -27.07 -12.53
N THR A 89 -3.36 -25.97 -12.27
CA THR A 89 -3.64 -24.64 -12.83
C THR A 89 -2.35 -23.98 -13.31
N GLY A 90 -2.38 -23.39 -14.50
CA GLY A 90 -1.21 -22.72 -15.07
C GLY A 90 -0.33 -23.65 -15.89
N SER A 91 0.99 -23.46 -15.79
CA SER A 91 2.00 -24.17 -16.60
C SER A 91 2.01 -25.68 -16.30
N LYS A 92 2.12 -26.50 -17.34
CA LYS A 92 2.33 -27.94 -17.20
C LYS A 92 3.12 -28.49 -18.38
N SER A 93 4.14 -29.30 -18.09
CA SER A 93 5.05 -29.86 -19.09
C SER A 93 5.42 -31.29 -18.73
N ILE A 94 5.28 -32.22 -19.67
CA ILE A 94 5.64 -33.63 -19.51
C ILE A 94 6.48 -34.05 -20.72
N PHE A 95 7.60 -34.71 -20.48
CA PHE A 95 8.52 -35.20 -21.51
C PHE A 95 8.67 -36.72 -21.41
N GLN A 96 8.41 -37.41 -22.51
CA GLN A 96 8.81 -38.81 -22.70
C GLN A 96 10.16 -38.81 -23.42
N ILE A 97 11.23 -39.11 -22.70
CA ILE A 97 12.60 -39.07 -23.22
C ILE A 97 13.00 -40.49 -23.61
N HIS A 98 13.18 -40.72 -24.89
CA HIS A 98 13.49 -42.04 -25.43
C HIS A 98 15.01 -42.23 -25.48
N THR A 99 15.48 -43.25 -24.77
CA THR A 99 16.85 -43.76 -24.87
C THR A 99 16.84 -45.16 -25.47
N LYS A 100 18.00 -45.73 -25.80
CA LYS A 100 18.09 -47.09 -26.37
C LYS A 100 17.47 -48.17 -25.47
N ASP A 101 17.53 -47.98 -24.16
CA ASP A 101 17.19 -49.01 -23.18
C ASP A 101 15.82 -48.80 -22.53
N GLN A 102 15.34 -47.55 -22.43
CA GLN A 102 14.06 -47.21 -21.80
C GLN A 102 13.54 -45.81 -22.17
N THR A 103 12.26 -45.57 -21.88
CA THR A 103 11.64 -44.24 -21.91
C THR A 103 11.58 -43.67 -20.50
N TYR A 104 12.18 -42.49 -20.29
CA TYR A 104 12.06 -41.74 -19.04
C TYR A 104 10.87 -40.79 -19.13
N ILE A 105 10.08 -40.69 -18.06
CA ILE A 105 9.01 -39.71 -17.92
C ILE A 105 9.51 -38.60 -17.01
N TRP A 106 9.73 -37.42 -17.55
CA TRP A 106 10.15 -36.24 -16.79
C TRP A 106 9.04 -35.19 -16.83
N GLU A 107 8.53 -34.79 -15.67
CA GLU A 107 7.49 -33.77 -15.53
C GLU A 107 8.02 -32.64 -14.63
N PRO A 108 8.78 -31.69 -15.20
CA PRO A 108 9.41 -30.65 -14.42
C PRO A 108 8.40 -29.77 -13.70
N PHE A 109 8.83 -29.24 -12.55
CA PHE A 109 8.03 -28.43 -11.62
C PHE A 109 6.84 -29.14 -10.96
N SER A 110 6.63 -30.43 -11.23
CA SER A 110 5.63 -31.23 -10.52
C SER A 110 6.23 -31.93 -9.30
N GLU A 111 5.39 -32.26 -8.32
CA GLU A 111 5.77 -33.10 -7.19
C GLU A 111 5.56 -34.60 -7.48
N ARG A 112 5.19 -34.99 -8.71
CA ARG A 112 4.79 -36.36 -9.04
C ARG A 112 5.95 -37.35 -9.12
N PHE A 113 7.16 -36.87 -9.42
CA PHE A 113 8.35 -37.71 -9.65
C PHE A 113 9.62 -37.19 -8.96
N ASN A 114 9.49 -36.31 -7.94
CA ASN A 114 10.64 -35.65 -7.31
C ASN A 114 11.69 -36.63 -6.77
N ASP A 115 11.25 -37.72 -6.14
CA ASP A 115 12.16 -38.71 -5.54
C ASP A 115 12.83 -39.64 -6.59
N LYS A 116 12.44 -39.53 -7.86
CA LYS A 116 12.89 -40.44 -8.91
C LYS A 116 14.17 -39.96 -9.59
N TYR A 117 14.43 -38.66 -9.61
CA TYR A 117 15.49 -38.06 -10.41
C TYR A 117 16.33 -37.08 -9.61
N ASN A 118 17.58 -36.89 -10.02
CA ASN A 118 18.42 -35.84 -9.47
C ASN A 118 18.09 -34.50 -10.18
N LEU A 119 17.37 -33.61 -9.47
CA LEU A 119 16.82 -32.37 -10.03
C LEU A 119 17.39 -31.13 -9.34
N SER A 120 17.60 -30.06 -10.10
CA SER A 120 17.86 -28.71 -9.57
C SER A 120 16.81 -27.73 -10.11
N ARG A 121 16.15 -26.97 -9.23
CA ARG A 121 15.18 -25.94 -9.61
C ARG A 121 15.75 -24.55 -9.32
N ASN A 122 15.64 -23.66 -10.30
CA ASN A 122 16.05 -22.27 -10.18
C ASN A 122 14.91 -21.34 -10.59
N LEU A 123 14.83 -20.20 -9.91
CA LEU A 123 13.84 -19.16 -10.20
C LEU A 123 14.54 -17.87 -10.56
N TYR A 124 14.09 -17.22 -11.63
CA TYR A 124 14.66 -15.96 -12.09
C TYR A 124 13.61 -14.88 -12.16
N LYS A 125 13.94 -13.67 -11.75
CA LYS A 125 13.13 -12.48 -11.99
C LYS A 125 14.01 -11.35 -12.48
N ASN A 126 13.60 -10.67 -13.55
CA ASN A 126 14.41 -9.60 -14.12
C ASN A 126 14.43 -8.37 -13.20
N SER A 127 15.40 -7.49 -13.44
CA SER A 127 15.61 -6.30 -12.60
C SER A 127 14.43 -5.31 -12.65
N TYR A 128 13.57 -5.40 -13.67
CA TYR A 128 12.37 -4.56 -13.81
C TYR A 128 11.11 -5.21 -13.22
N GLY A 129 11.15 -6.50 -12.86
CA GLY A 129 10.05 -7.24 -12.24
C GLY A 129 8.92 -7.70 -13.19
N ASN A 130 9.01 -7.45 -14.50
CA ASN A 130 7.97 -7.79 -15.48
C ASN A 130 8.18 -9.13 -16.21
N LYS A 131 9.27 -9.85 -15.90
CA LYS A 131 9.55 -11.20 -16.45
C LYS A 131 9.98 -12.15 -15.34
N ILE A 132 9.45 -13.37 -15.37
CA ILE A 132 9.80 -14.45 -14.43
C ILE A 132 10.09 -15.74 -15.19
N ILE A 133 11.16 -16.44 -14.82
CA ILE A 133 11.59 -17.69 -15.46
C ILE A 133 11.65 -18.79 -14.40
N PHE A 134 11.06 -19.93 -14.70
CA PHE A 134 11.20 -21.17 -13.95
C PHE A 134 12.12 -22.10 -14.72
N GLU A 135 13.12 -22.66 -14.06
CA GLU A 135 14.08 -23.60 -14.64
C GLU A 135 14.16 -24.86 -13.80
N GLU A 136 14.10 -26.02 -14.44
CA GLU A 136 14.46 -27.29 -13.83
C GLU A 136 15.51 -27.99 -14.68
N ILE A 137 16.56 -28.46 -14.02
CA ILE A 137 17.67 -29.20 -14.61
C ILE A 137 17.56 -30.65 -14.15
N HIS A 138 17.38 -31.56 -15.10
CA HIS A 138 17.53 -32.99 -14.88
C HIS A 138 19.01 -33.35 -14.96
N LEU A 139 19.67 -33.49 -13.82
CA LEU A 139 21.13 -33.60 -13.73
C LEU A 139 21.67 -34.89 -14.36
N ASP A 140 20.94 -36.00 -14.22
CA ASP A 140 21.37 -37.29 -14.76
C ASP A 140 21.36 -37.31 -16.31
N LEU A 141 20.31 -36.73 -16.92
CA LEU A 141 20.17 -36.65 -18.37
C LEU A 141 20.81 -35.39 -18.97
N GLN A 142 21.23 -34.45 -18.13
CA GLN A 142 21.75 -33.13 -18.47
C GLN A 142 20.80 -32.38 -19.43
N LEU A 143 19.50 -32.46 -19.13
CA LEU A 143 18.45 -31.73 -19.82
C LEU A 143 17.97 -30.58 -18.93
N THR A 144 17.78 -29.41 -19.51
CA THR A 144 17.22 -28.25 -18.82
C THR A 144 15.93 -27.83 -19.50
N PHE A 145 14.86 -27.65 -18.73
CA PHE A 145 13.62 -27.08 -19.21
C PHE A 145 13.37 -25.75 -18.51
N ARG A 146 13.07 -24.73 -19.31
CA ARG A 146 12.71 -23.40 -18.84
C ARG A 146 11.39 -22.97 -19.44
N TYR A 147 10.60 -22.25 -18.64
CA TYR A 147 9.56 -21.39 -19.19
C TYR A 147 9.61 -20.00 -18.56
N GLN A 148 9.37 -18.99 -19.38
CA GLN A 148 9.30 -17.58 -19.01
C GLN A 148 7.87 -17.06 -19.19
N TRP A 149 7.35 -16.34 -18.20
CA TRP A 149 6.17 -15.49 -18.37
C TRP A 149 6.56 -14.05 -18.70
N SER A 150 5.88 -13.46 -19.66
CA SER A 150 5.99 -12.05 -20.06
C SER A 150 4.63 -11.49 -20.48
N SER A 151 4.48 -10.16 -20.46
CA SER A 151 3.27 -9.46 -20.90
C SER A 151 3.47 -8.77 -22.25
N SER A 152 2.45 -8.81 -23.09
CA SER A 152 2.32 -8.09 -24.36
C SER A 152 0.98 -7.37 -24.36
N ASN A 153 0.98 -6.05 -24.58
CA ASN A 153 -0.26 -5.28 -24.62
C ASN A 153 -1.20 -5.78 -25.72
N LEU A 154 -0.65 -6.11 -26.88
CA LEU A 154 -1.41 -6.58 -28.05
C LEU A 154 -1.87 -8.03 -27.90
N PHE A 155 -0.99 -8.92 -27.44
CA PHE A 155 -1.21 -10.36 -27.53
C PHE A 155 -1.55 -11.03 -26.18
N GLY A 156 -1.46 -10.32 -25.06
CA GLY A 156 -1.76 -10.84 -23.73
C GLY A 156 -0.52 -11.42 -23.03
N PHE A 157 -0.65 -12.63 -22.49
CA PHE A 157 0.43 -13.32 -21.78
C PHE A 157 1.23 -14.22 -22.72
N VAL A 158 2.55 -14.13 -22.65
CA VAL A 158 3.47 -14.94 -23.46
C VAL A 158 4.26 -15.87 -22.54
N LYS A 159 4.03 -17.19 -22.68
CA LYS A 159 4.85 -18.24 -22.09
C LYS A 159 5.87 -18.70 -23.12
N THR A 160 7.13 -18.29 -22.95
CA THR A 160 8.24 -18.74 -23.82
C THR A 160 8.92 -19.93 -23.18
N SER A 161 8.91 -21.09 -23.85
CA SER A 161 9.46 -22.35 -23.38
C SER A 161 10.76 -22.67 -24.12
N LYS A 162 11.76 -23.21 -23.40
CA LYS A 162 13.04 -23.63 -23.95
C LYS A 162 13.47 -24.96 -23.35
N LEU A 163 13.69 -25.97 -24.19
CA LEU A 163 14.25 -27.26 -23.81
C LEU A 163 15.69 -27.34 -24.32
N ILE A 164 16.64 -27.56 -23.42
CA ILE A 164 18.07 -27.46 -23.68
C ILE A 164 18.72 -28.80 -23.36
N ASN A 165 19.51 -29.29 -24.30
CA ASN A 165 20.33 -30.48 -24.11
C ASN A 165 21.77 -30.06 -23.86
N ASN A 166 22.18 -30.15 -22.59
CA ASN A 166 23.55 -29.85 -22.16
C ASN A 166 24.45 -31.10 -22.21
N SER A 167 23.91 -32.24 -22.65
CA SER A 167 24.65 -33.49 -22.78
C SER A 167 25.34 -33.62 -24.13
N ASN A 168 26.23 -34.62 -24.23
CA ASN A 168 26.84 -35.07 -25.48
C ASN A 168 26.04 -36.19 -26.17
N THR A 169 24.78 -36.39 -25.79
CA THR A 169 23.90 -37.43 -26.34
C THR A 169 22.70 -36.78 -27.03
N ASP A 170 22.30 -37.30 -28.19
CA ASP A 170 21.06 -36.87 -28.84
C ASP A 170 19.87 -37.60 -28.19
N TYR A 171 18.78 -36.86 -27.94
CA TYR A 171 17.56 -37.43 -27.38
C TYR A 171 16.40 -37.30 -28.37
N THR A 172 15.63 -38.37 -28.53
CA THR A 172 14.29 -38.28 -29.10
C THR A 172 13.32 -38.06 -27.96
N ILE A 173 12.53 -36.99 -28.04
CA ILE A 173 11.64 -36.56 -26.96
C ILE A 173 10.25 -36.33 -27.54
N THR A 174 9.26 -37.07 -27.03
CA THR A 174 7.85 -36.69 -27.20
C THR A 174 7.47 -35.77 -26.06
N LEU A 175 7.10 -34.53 -26.37
CA LEU A 175 6.72 -33.52 -25.37
C LEU A 175 5.21 -33.32 -25.34
N LEU A 176 4.72 -32.91 -24.18
CA LEU A 176 3.40 -32.33 -23.97
C LEU A 176 3.57 -31.10 -23.07
N ASP A 177 3.50 -29.90 -23.65
CA ASP A 177 3.67 -28.63 -22.93
C ASP A 177 2.45 -27.74 -23.12
N GLY A 178 2.04 -27.04 -22.07
CA GLY A 178 0.80 -26.29 -22.12
C GLY A 178 0.49 -25.46 -20.90
N ILE A 179 -0.74 -24.96 -20.91
CA ILE A 179 -1.42 -24.33 -19.78
C ILE A 179 -2.75 -25.03 -19.51
N GLN A 180 -3.16 -25.12 -18.25
CA GLN A 180 -4.40 -25.81 -17.85
C GLN A 180 -5.22 -24.99 -16.85
N ASN A 181 -6.51 -25.36 -16.75
CA ASN A 181 -7.53 -24.64 -15.99
C ASN A 181 -7.68 -23.19 -16.46
N VAL A 182 -7.66 -23.00 -17.78
CA VAL A 182 -7.96 -21.73 -18.45
C VAL A 182 -9.44 -21.44 -18.25
N LEU A 183 -9.74 -20.26 -17.71
CA LEU A 183 -11.11 -19.81 -17.54
C LEU A 183 -11.72 -19.39 -18.88
N PRO A 184 -13.01 -19.67 -19.11
CA PRO A 184 -13.74 -19.01 -20.18
C PRO A 184 -14.06 -17.56 -19.80
N GLN A 185 -14.32 -16.73 -20.81
CA GLN A 185 -14.78 -15.36 -20.58
C GLN A 185 -16.20 -15.37 -19.98
N GLY A 186 -16.47 -14.43 -19.06
CA GLY A 186 -17.83 -14.18 -18.54
C GLY A 186 -18.14 -14.83 -17.19
N VAL A 187 -17.17 -15.49 -16.56
CA VAL A 187 -17.31 -16.05 -15.21
C VAL A 187 -16.86 -15.01 -14.18
N ASN A 188 -17.78 -14.56 -13.34
CA ASN A 188 -17.46 -13.65 -12.25
C ASN A 188 -16.60 -14.34 -11.17
N SER A 189 -15.69 -13.60 -10.55
CA SER A 189 -14.78 -14.12 -9.51
C SER A 189 -15.50 -14.77 -8.32
N ASP A 190 -16.61 -14.20 -7.86
CA ASP A 190 -17.44 -14.75 -6.78
C ASP A 190 -18.09 -16.08 -7.17
N LEU A 191 -18.60 -16.18 -8.41
CA LEU A 191 -19.19 -17.41 -8.95
C LEU A 191 -18.15 -18.52 -9.06
N GLN A 192 -16.96 -18.18 -9.56
CA GLN A 192 -15.82 -19.12 -9.65
C GLN A 192 -15.31 -19.57 -8.27
N ALA A 193 -15.35 -18.69 -7.27
CA ALA A 193 -14.94 -18.98 -5.90
C ALA A 193 -15.91 -19.90 -5.15
N THR A 194 -17.21 -19.75 -5.39
CA THR A 194 -18.26 -20.41 -4.59
C THR A 194 -18.90 -21.61 -5.29
N THR A 195 -18.96 -21.62 -6.63
CA THR A 195 -19.75 -22.60 -7.41
C THR A 195 -19.05 -23.08 -8.69
N SER A 196 -17.71 -23.23 -8.65
CA SER A 196 -16.90 -23.63 -9.81
C SER A 196 -17.38 -24.90 -10.55
N ASN A 197 -17.98 -25.85 -9.85
CA ASN A 197 -18.56 -27.06 -10.45
C ASN A 197 -19.78 -26.76 -11.35
N LEU A 198 -20.62 -25.78 -10.99
CA LEU A 198 -21.71 -25.31 -11.84
C LEU A 198 -21.12 -24.66 -13.10
N VAL A 199 -20.09 -23.84 -12.94
CA VAL A 199 -19.41 -23.19 -14.07
C VAL A 199 -18.88 -24.22 -15.06
N ASP A 200 -18.29 -25.33 -14.57
CA ASP A 200 -17.76 -26.40 -15.42
C ASP A 200 -18.82 -26.92 -16.41
N ALA A 201 -20.08 -27.06 -16.00
CA ALA A 201 -21.17 -27.56 -16.87
C ALA A 201 -21.48 -26.64 -18.08
N TYR A 202 -21.08 -25.37 -18.02
CA TYR A 202 -21.25 -24.40 -19.11
C TYR A 202 -20.01 -24.26 -19.99
N LYS A 203 -18.88 -24.85 -19.62
CA LYS A 203 -17.62 -24.70 -20.37
C LYS A 203 -17.68 -25.41 -21.72
N ARG A 204 -17.20 -24.72 -22.74
CA ARG A 204 -16.93 -25.29 -24.06
C ARG A 204 -15.58 -24.78 -24.57
N ASN A 205 -14.71 -25.72 -24.89
CA ASN A 205 -13.33 -25.47 -25.32
C ASN A 205 -13.19 -25.98 -26.76
N GLU A 206 -12.87 -25.10 -27.71
CA GLU A 206 -12.86 -25.39 -29.15
C GLU A 206 -11.48 -25.11 -29.77
N LEU A 207 -11.11 -25.88 -30.81
CA LEU A 207 -9.89 -25.65 -31.59
C LEU A 207 -10.27 -25.13 -32.97
N HIS A 208 -9.74 -23.98 -33.35
CA HIS A 208 -9.72 -23.55 -34.74
C HIS A 208 -8.60 -24.31 -35.46
N THR A 209 -8.95 -25.37 -36.19
CA THR A 209 -7.99 -26.37 -36.66
C THR A 209 -6.94 -25.84 -37.64
N GLU A 210 -7.27 -24.81 -38.43
CA GLU A 210 -6.33 -24.26 -39.41
C GLU A 210 -5.19 -23.49 -38.75
N SER A 211 -5.50 -22.70 -37.72
CA SER A 211 -4.51 -21.87 -37.00
C SER A 211 -3.97 -22.53 -35.74
N GLY A 212 -4.62 -23.58 -35.22
CA GLY A 212 -4.27 -24.17 -33.93
C GLY A 212 -4.63 -23.29 -32.72
N LEU A 213 -5.49 -22.30 -32.90
CA LEU A 213 -5.99 -21.41 -31.85
C LEU A 213 -7.06 -22.12 -31.00
N GLY A 214 -6.84 -22.21 -29.69
CA GLY A 214 -7.82 -22.66 -28.70
C GLY A 214 -8.73 -21.52 -28.24
N ILE A 215 -10.04 -21.79 -28.17
CA ILE A 215 -11.10 -20.87 -27.78
C ILE A 215 -11.78 -21.42 -26.52
N PHE A 216 -11.79 -20.62 -25.44
CA PHE A 216 -12.34 -20.98 -24.14
C PHE A 216 -13.55 -20.09 -23.83
N ALA A 217 -14.74 -20.65 -23.93
CA ALA A 217 -16.00 -19.92 -23.81
C ALA A 217 -16.99 -20.63 -22.90
N LEU A 218 -18.06 -19.90 -22.55
CA LEU A 218 -19.26 -20.48 -21.99
C LEU A 218 -20.25 -20.77 -23.12
N SER A 219 -21.11 -21.78 -22.94
CA SER A 219 -22.26 -22.00 -23.82
C SER A 219 -23.32 -20.89 -23.69
N ALA A 220 -23.43 -20.29 -22.49
CA ALA A 220 -24.25 -19.13 -22.17
C ALA A 220 -23.66 -18.43 -20.94
N ILE A 221 -23.88 -17.12 -20.79
CA ILE A 221 -23.57 -16.40 -19.56
C ILE A 221 -24.49 -16.93 -18.45
N ILE A 222 -23.89 -17.20 -17.28
CA ILE A 222 -24.62 -17.80 -16.15
C ILE A 222 -25.40 -16.70 -15.44
N VAL A 223 -26.73 -16.79 -15.49
CA VAL A 223 -27.66 -15.85 -14.85
C VAL A 223 -28.87 -16.60 -14.33
N ASP A 224 -29.42 -16.17 -13.18
CA ASP A 224 -30.62 -16.77 -12.59
C ASP A 224 -31.92 -16.30 -13.26
N LYS A 225 -31.86 -15.16 -13.93
CA LYS A 225 -32.97 -14.61 -14.69
C LYS A 225 -33.31 -15.54 -15.86
N ALA A 226 -34.59 -15.91 -15.97
CA ALA A 226 -35.10 -16.78 -17.04
C ALA A 226 -35.19 -16.05 -18.39
N GLU A 227 -34.03 -15.68 -18.94
CA GLU A 227 -33.89 -15.04 -20.25
C GLU A 227 -32.66 -15.59 -21.00
N PRO A 228 -32.62 -15.48 -22.33
CA PRO A 228 -31.40 -15.78 -23.09
C PRO A 228 -30.24 -14.91 -22.62
N SER A 229 -29.07 -15.53 -22.43
CA SER A 229 -27.85 -14.85 -22.01
C SER A 229 -26.66 -15.33 -22.83
N GLU A 230 -26.47 -14.73 -24.00
CA GLU A 230 -25.46 -15.17 -24.97
C GLU A 230 -24.02 -14.88 -24.50
N ALA A 231 -23.14 -15.86 -24.62
CA ALA A 231 -21.71 -15.72 -24.37
C ALA A 231 -20.97 -15.44 -25.68
N LEU A 232 -20.84 -14.16 -26.03
CA LEU A 232 -20.29 -13.72 -27.33
C LEU A 232 -18.81 -13.32 -27.28
N LYS A 233 -18.08 -13.72 -26.24
CA LYS A 233 -16.64 -13.50 -26.11
C LYS A 233 -15.97 -14.73 -25.53
N ALA A 234 -14.66 -14.83 -25.72
CA ALA A 234 -13.85 -15.95 -25.25
C ALA A 234 -12.51 -15.49 -24.69
N ASN A 235 -11.91 -16.33 -23.87
CA ASN A 235 -10.46 -16.31 -23.67
C ASN A 235 -9.83 -17.23 -24.73
N ILE A 236 -8.57 -17.00 -25.07
CA ILE A 236 -7.89 -17.73 -26.15
C ILE A 236 -6.48 -18.15 -25.76
N ALA A 237 -5.96 -19.20 -26.41
CA ALA A 237 -4.55 -19.58 -26.38
C ALA A 237 -4.10 -20.12 -27.74
N TRP A 238 -2.86 -19.83 -28.15
CA TRP A 238 -2.26 -20.29 -29.40
C TRP A 238 -0.75 -20.50 -29.23
N SER A 239 -0.08 -21.04 -30.25
CA SER A 239 1.35 -21.36 -30.15
C SER A 239 2.14 -21.08 -31.42
N LEU A 240 3.45 -20.93 -31.23
CA LEU A 240 4.47 -20.76 -32.28
C LEU A 240 5.66 -21.67 -32.00
N GLY A 241 6.34 -22.15 -33.04
CA GLY A 241 7.58 -22.94 -32.93
C GLY A 241 7.47 -24.42 -33.31
N PHE A 242 6.25 -24.91 -33.59
CA PHE A 242 5.99 -26.25 -34.11
C PHE A 242 5.11 -26.22 -35.35
N GLU A 243 5.44 -27.05 -36.33
CA GLU A 243 4.57 -27.27 -37.50
C GLU A 243 3.55 -28.36 -37.15
N LYS A 244 2.26 -28.01 -37.18
CA LYS A 244 1.12 -28.94 -36.99
C LYS A 244 1.26 -29.88 -35.77
N PRO A 245 1.48 -29.36 -34.55
CA PRO A 245 1.47 -30.20 -33.34
C PRO A 245 0.07 -30.78 -33.07
N THR A 246 0.01 -31.81 -32.22
CA THR A 246 -1.27 -32.31 -31.69
C THR A 246 -1.73 -31.41 -30.56
N TYR A 247 -2.99 -30.96 -30.59
CA TYR A 247 -3.56 -30.08 -29.57
C TYR A 247 -4.47 -30.82 -28.59
N LEU A 248 -4.38 -30.50 -27.30
CA LEU A 248 -5.41 -30.82 -26.29
C LEU A 248 -6.06 -29.55 -25.78
N LEU A 249 -7.38 -29.59 -25.60
CA LEU A 249 -8.20 -28.48 -25.11
C LEU A 249 -8.65 -28.69 -23.65
N SER A 250 -8.26 -29.82 -23.07
CA SER A 250 -8.58 -30.25 -21.71
C SER A 250 -7.39 -30.97 -21.09
N SER A 251 -7.50 -31.30 -19.80
CA SER A 251 -6.47 -32.07 -19.07
C SER A 251 -6.78 -33.57 -18.98
N LEU A 252 -7.80 -34.06 -19.70
CA LEU A 252 -8.29 -35.43 -19.60
C LEU A 252 -7.23 -36.48 -19.94
N GLN A 253 -6.38 -36.18 -20.93
CA GLN A 253 -5.39 -37.12 -21.45
C GLN A 253 -4.01 -37.02 -20.79
N LEU A 254 -3.81 -36.12 -19.81
CA LEU A 254 -2.50 -35.97 -19.14
C LEU A 254 -2.05 -37.26 -18.43
N ALA A 255 -2.98 -37.97 -17.78
CA ALA A 255 -2.66 -39.22 -17.11
C ALA A 255 -2.26 -40.34 -18.10
N ALA A 256 -2.84 -40.34 -19.31
CA ALA A 256 -2.49 -41.26 -20.38
C ALA A 256 -1.06 -40.97 -20.87
N PHE A 257 -0.74 -39.70 -21.13
CA PHE A 257 0.60 -39.29 -21.54
C PHE A 257 1.68 -39.62 -20.51
N ARG A 258 1.42 -39.40 -19.21
CA ARG A 258 2.33 -39.80 -18.12
C ARG A 258 2.63 -41.30 -18.08
N LYS A 259 1.70 -42.13 -18.57
CA LYS A 259 1.84 -43.60 -18.64
C LYS A 259 2.46 -44.08 -19.95
N GLY A 260 2.97 -43.18 -20.80
CA GLY A 260 3.52 -43.54 -22.11
C GLY A 260 2.46 -43.94 -23.14
N GLN A 261 1.20 -43.57 -22.93
CA GLN A 261 0.12 -43.87 -23.87
C GLN A 261 -0.03 -42.73 -24.89
N ASN A 262 -0.44 -43.08 -26.10
CA ASN A 262 -0.73 -42.10 -27.16
C ASN A 262 -1.93 -41.23 -26.79
N ILE A 263 -1.82 -39.95 -27.09
CA ILE A 263 -2.91 -38.98 -26.96
C ILE A 263 -3.59 -38.74 -28.32
N LYS A 264 -4.78 -38.16 -28.29
CA LYS A 264 -5.56 -37.80 -29.48
C LYS A 264 -5.87 -36.31 -29.46
N GLN A 265 -5.86 -35.69 -30.64
CA GLN A 265 -6.24 -34.28 -30.78
C GLN A 265 -7.69 -34.05 -30.30
N GLU A 266 -7.89 -32.97 -29.58
CA GLU A 266 -9.19 -32.49 -29.11
C GLU A 266 -9.60 -31.26 -29.91
N THR A 267 -10.83 -31.22 -30.41
CA THR A 267 -11.34 -30.09 -31.21
C THR A 267 -12.58 -29.40 -30.62
N ASP A 268 -13.36 -30.10 -29.80
CA ASP A 268 -14.55 -29.58 -29.09
C ASP A 268 -14.74 -30.40 -27.80
N VAL A 269 -14.48 -29.79 -26.65
CA VAL A 269 -14.65 -30.42 -25.31
C VAL A 269 -15.66 -29.61 -24.51
N LYS A 270 -16.62 -30.30 -23.89
CA LYS A 270 -17.75 -29.69 -23.15
C LYS A 270 -17.77 -30.17 -21.71
N GLY A 271 -18.16 -29.31 -20.79
CA GLY A 271 -18.35 -29.68 -19.37
C GLY A 271 -17.04 -29.80 -18.57
N GLU A 272 -15.90 -29.44 -19.16
CA GLU A 272 -14.57 -29.67 -18.59
C GLU A 272 -13.76 -28.37 -18.51
N LYS A 273 -12.80 -28.34 -17.58
CA LYS A 273 -11.84 -27.24 -17.46
C LYS A 273 -11.02 -27.09 -18.74
N GLY A 274 -10.95 -25.88 -19.27
CA GLY A 274 -10.15 -25.56 -20.44
C GLY A 274 -8.66 -25.76 -20.19
N ALA A 275 -7.96 -26.26 -21.20
CA ALA A 275 -6.51 -26.32 -21.25
C ALA A 275 -6.03 -26.07 -22.68
N TYR A 276 -4.76 -25.76 -22.86
CA TYR A 276 -4.12 -25.67 -24.16
C TYR A 276 -2.77 -26.37 -24.07
N PHE A 277 -2.70 -27.58 -24.61
CA PHE A 277 -1.44 -28.32 -24.72
C PHE A 277 -1.07 -28.55 -26.15
N ILE A 278 0.23 -28.46 -26.43
CA ILE A 278 0.83 -28.91 -27.67
C ILE A 278 1.63 -30.20 -27.42
N SER A 279 1.56 -31.12 -28.37
CA SER A 279 2.40 -32.31 -28.39
C SER A 279 3.08 -32.51 -29.72
N SER A 280 4.36 -32.84 -29.66
CA SER A 280 5.21 -33.03 -30.81
C SER A 280 6.42 -33.90 -30.46
N ASP A 281 6.97 -34.57 -31.47
CA ASP A 281 8.23 -35.29 -31.37
C ASP A 281 9.39 -34.37 -31.78
N VAL A 282 10.43 -34.33 -30.96
CA VAL A 282 11.63 -33.54 -31.19
C VAL A 282 12.86 -34.43 -31.08
N VAL A 283 13.73 -34.37 -32.09
CA VAL A 283 15.09 -34.88 -31.97
C VAL A 283 15.97 -33.74 -31.48
N LEU A 284 16.29 -33.75 -30.19
CA LEU A 284 17.09 -32.72 -29.54
C LEU A 284 18.56 -33.12 -29.57
N GLN A 285 19.30 -32.53 -30.51
CA GLN A 285 20.74 -32.78 -30.69
C GLN A 285 21.53 -32.40 -29.45
N SER A 286 22.66 -33.08 -29.23
CA SER A 286 23.64 -32.70 -28.22
C SER A 286 24.02 -31.22 -28.31
N ASN A 287 24.17 -30.57 -27.15
CA ASN A 287 24.54 -29.15 -27.04
C ASN A 287 23.63 -28.18 -27.84
N SER A 288 22.35 -28.52 -28.02
CA SER A 288 21.37 -27.71 -28.74
C SER A 288 20.15 -27.36 -27.86
N SER A 289 19.28 -26.50 -28.37
CA SER A 289 18.02 -26.16 -27.71
C SER A 289 16.87 -26.03 -28.70
N LYS A 290 15.66 -26.37 -28.24
CA LYS A 290 14.40 -26.11 -28.96
C LYS A 290 13.59 -25.07 -28.17
N GLU A 291 13.09 -24.06 -28.86
CA GLU A 291 12.26 -22.99 -28.31
C GLU A 291 10.88 -22.98 -28.97
N TRP A 292 9.86 -22.61 -28.19
CA TRP A 292 8.49 -22.38 -28.66
C TRP A 292 7.76 -21.41 -27.72
N LYS A 293 6.60 -20.90 -28.16
CA LYS A 293 5.80 -19.96 -27.37
C LYS A 293 4.35 -20.43 -27.29
N ILE A 294 3.73 -20.23 -26.13
CA ILE A 294 2.27 -20.27 -25.95
C ILE A 294 1.83 -18.86 -25.58
N VAL A 295 0.85 -18.33 -26.30
CA VAL A 295 0.35 -16.98 -26.11
C VAL A 295 -1.13 -17.04 -25.77
N ALA A 296 -1.57 -16.34 -24.73
CA ALA A 296 -2.94 -16.37 -24.25
C ALA A 296 -3.48 -14.96 -23.96
N ASN A 297 -4.72 -14.69 -24.34
CA ASN A 297 -5.37 -13.40 -24.12
C ASN A 297 -6.81 -13.58 -23.62
N VAL A 298 -7.35 -12.54 -23.00
CA VAL A 298 -8.68 -12.55 -22.38
C VAL A 298 -9.64 -11.60 -23.09
N ASN A 299 -10.95 -11.79 -22.89
CA ASN A 299 -11.98 -10.84 -23.34
C ASN A 299 -12.03 -10.59 -24.86
N GLN A 300 -11.82 -11.64 -25.68
CA GLN A 300 -11.77 -11.52 -27.14
C GLN A 300 -13.16 -11.70 -27.76
N ASN A 301 -13.53 -10.81 -28.68
CA ASN A 301 -14.71 -10.97 -29.54
C ASN A 301 -14.37 -11.77 -30.81
N GLN A 302 -15.40 -12.13 -31.59
CA GLN A 302 -15.25 -12.93 -32.80
C GLN A 302 -14.32 -12.28 -33.84
N SER A 303 -14.43 -10.97 -34.04
CA SER A 303 -13.58 -10.23 -34.99
C SER A 303 -12.10 -10.31 -34.62
N GLN A 304 -11.78 -10.20 -33.32
CA GLN A 304 -10.41 -10.32 -32.81
C GLN A 304 -9.89 -11.76 -32.96
N VAL A 305 -10.73 -12.76 -32.67
CA VAL A 305 -10.40 -14.18 -32.85
C VAL A 305 -10.07 -14.49 -34.32
N ILE A 306 -10.90 -14.03 -35.26
CA ILE A 306 -10.70 -14.23 -36.71
C ILE A 306 -9.43 -13.52 -37.17
N ALA A 307 -9.22 -12.26 -36.78
CA ALA A 307 -8.03 -11.50 -37.16
C ALA A 307 -6.73 -12.19 -36.68
N LEU A 308 -6.75 -12.76 -35.48
CA LEU A 308 -5.63 -13.52 -34.96
C LEU A 308 -5.43 -14.85 -35.69
N ALA A 309 -6.52 -15.60 -35.97
CA ALA A 309 -6.43 -16.86 -36.71
C ALA A 309 -5.80 -16.64 -38.10
N GLU A 310 -6.22 -15.57 -38.79
CA GLU A 310 -5.66 -15.15 -40.07
C GLU A 310 -4.16 -14.80 -39.95
N ALA A 311 -3.80 -14.02 -38.93
CA ALA A 311 -2.40 -13.67 -38.67
C ALA A 311 -1.53 -14.91 -38.40
N ILE A 312 -2.03 -15.90 -37.64
CA ILE A 312 -1.28 -17.14 -37.37
C ILE A 312 -1.01 -17.92 -38.67
N CYS A 313 -1.98 -17.98 -39.58
CA CYS A 313 -1.84 -18.70 -40.84
C CYS A 313 -0.94 -17.96 -41.84
N ASN A 314 -1.01 -16.62 -41.89
CA ASN A 314 -0.52 -15.86 -43.04
C ASN A 314 0.55 -14.80 -42.73
N ASP A 315 0.78 -14.44 -41.46
CA ASP A 315 1.80 -13.45 -41.07
C ASP A 315 3.10 -14.12 -40.62
N GLU A 316 4.04 -14.25 -41.56
CA GLU A 316 5.39 -14.80 -41.29
C GLU A 316 6.19 -14.00 -40.23
N ASN A 317 5.79 -12.75 -39.94
CA ASN A 317 6.45 -11.90 -38.94
C ASN A 317 5.79 -11.95 -37.56
N LEU A 318 4.77 -12.79 -37.34
CA LEU A 318 3.99 -12.78 -36.11
C LEU A 318 4.84 -13.03 -34.85
N ASP A 319 5.78 -13.98 -34.89
CA ASP A 319 6.69 -14.24 -33.75
C ASP A 319 7.53 -13.01 -33.40
N ARG A 320 8.08 -12.32 -34.41
CA ARG A 320 8.84 -11.09 -34.23
C ARG A 320 7.98 -9.99 -33.61
N LYS A 321 6.74 -9.81 -34.08
CA LYS A 321 5.79 -8.82 -33.52
C LYS A 321 5.47 -9.09 -32.04
N VAL A 322 5.31 -10.36 -31.66
CA VAL A 322 5.10 -10.76 -30.26
C VAL A 322 6.31 -10.37 -29.40
N VAL A 323 7.52 -10.70 -29.86
CA VAL A 323 8.76 -10.38 -29.14
C VAL A 323 8.97 -8.87 -29.03
N GLU A 324 8.72 -8.12 -30.11
CA GLU A 324 8.82 -6.66 -30.14
C GLU A 324 7.84 -6.01 -29.16
N ASP A 325 6.59 -6.48 -29.07
CA ASP A 325 5.60 -5.92 -28.15
C ASP A 325 5.90 -6.23 -26.68
N VAL A 326 6.50 -7.40 -26.38
CA VAL A 326 7.03 -7.72 -25.03
C VAL A 326 8.16 -6.77 -24.65
N GLN A 327 9.07 -6.47 -25.59
CA GLN A 327 10.15 -5.52 -25.35
C GLN A 327 9.64 -4.08 -25.24
N LEU A 328 8.63 -3.71 -26.03
CA LEU A 328 7.96 -2.41 -25.92
C LEU A 328 7.34 -2.24 -24.53
N GLY A 329 6.66 -3.25 -23.99
CA GLY A 329 6.13 -3.20 -22.63
C GLY A 329 7.21 -2.96 -21.57
N THR A 330 8.39 -3.56 -21.74
CA THR A 330 9.55 -3.30 -20.86
C THR A 330 10.04 -1.85 -21.00
N GLN A 331 10.13 -1.32 -22.22
CA GLN A 331 10.54 0.06 -22.46
C GLN A 331 9.55 1.08 -21.89
N ASN A 332 8.25 0.82 -22.04
CA ASN A 332 7.19 1.66 -21.47
C ASN A 332 7.25 1.65 -19.93
N LEU A 333 7.46 0.48 -19.32
CA LEU A 333 7.58 0.35 -17.87
C LEU A 333 8.77 1.15 -17.34
N ILE A 334 9.93 1.03 -18.00
CA ILE A 334 11.12 1.83 -17.67
C ILE A 334 10.82 3.32 -17.82
N ALA A 335 10.15 3.73 -18.90
CA ALA A 335 9.80 5.13 -19.13
C ALA A 335 8.86 5.66 -18.02
N LEU A 336 7.80 4.94 -17.67
CA LEU A 336 6.88 5.30 -16.58
C LEU A 336 7.61 5.45 -15.24
N ASN A 337 8.53 4.53 -14.93
CA ASN A 337 9.25 4.56 -13.67
C ASN A 337 10.34 5.64 -13.64
N ALA A 338 11.00 5.89 -14.77
CA ALA A 338 12.01 6.92 -14.92
C ALA A 338 11.43 8.33 -14.73
N THR A 339 10.16 8.56 -15.09
CA THR A 339 9.53 9.86 -14.85
C THR A 339 9.29 10.15 -13.36
N ALA A 340 9.35 9.14 -12.48
CA ALA A 340 9.27 9.29 -11.03
C ALA A 340 10.62 9.05 -10.33
N ASP A 341 11.73 9.28 -11.04
CA ASP A 341 13.10 9.12 -10.53
C ASP A 341 13.47 7.67 -10.12
N GLY A 342 12.94 6.68 -10.83
CA GLY A 342 13.16 5.26 -10.56
C GLY A 342 14.49 4.67 -11.07
N LEU A 343 15.36 5.45 -11.74
CA LEU A 343 16.62 4.95 -12.31
C LEU A 343 17.82 5.37 -11.47
N GLN A 344 18.58 4.38 -10.99
CA GLN A 344 19.84 4.56 -10.29
C GLN A 344 20.88 3.56 -10.79
N PHE A 345 22.15 3.95 -10.73
CA PHE A 345 23.29 3.18 -11.17
C PHE A 345 24.42 3.36 -10.17
N THR A 346 24.57 2.38 -9.29
CA THR A 346 25.59 2.34 -8.22
C THR A 346 26.40 1.05 -8.31
N ALA A 347 27.38 0.90 -7.43
CA ALA A 347 28.07 -0.39 -7.26
C ALA A 347 27.13 -1.49 -6.71
N ASP A 348 26.01 -1.12 -6.10
CA ASP A 348 25.07 -2.03 -5.46
C ASP A 348 23.77 -2.19 -6.26
N ASN A 349 23.82 -3.10 -7.24
CA ASN A 349 22.68 -3.42 -8.09
C ASN A 349 21.42 -3.83 -7.30
N ARG A 350 21.55 -4.38 -6.08
CA ARG A 350 20.38 -4.77 -5.26
C ARG A 350 19.65 -3.54 -4.74
N LYS A 351 20.38 -2.51 -4.30
CA LYS A 351 19.79 -1.22 -3.93
C LYS A 351 19.16 -0.54 -5.15
N ASP A 352 19.84 -0.52 -6.29
CA ASP A 352 19.30 0.06 -7.53
C ASP A 352 17.97 -0.62 -7.94
N THR A 353 17.94 -1.96 -7.90
CA THR A 353 16.74 -2.75 -8.22
C THR A 353 15.63 -2.53 -7.19
N ARG A 354 16.00 -2.44 -5.90
CA ARG A 354 15.03 -2.16 -4.84
C ARG A 354 14.41 -0.78 -5.02
N HIS A 355 15.21 0.25 -5.30
CA HIS A 355 14.74 1.60 -5.60
C HIS A 355 13.79 1.60 -6.81
N PHE A 356 14.17 0.94 -7.90
CA PHE A 356 13.30 0.78 -9.07
C PHE A 356 11.94 0.19 -8.68
N SER A 357 11.94 -0.92 -7.94
CA SER A 357 10.69 -1.58 -7.51
C SER A 357 9.88 -0.70 -6.54
N ASN A 358 10.54 0.02 -5.63
CA ASN A 358 9.90 0.91 -4.68
C ASN A 358 9.15 2.04 -5.40
N VAL A 359 9.83 2.72 -6.33
CA VAL A 359 9.21 3.77 -7.15
C VAL A 359 8.07 3.19 -7.98
N LEU A 360 8.26 2.02 -8.58
CA LEU A 360 7.23 1.39 -9.39
C LEU A 360 5.96 1.08 -8.58
N PHE A 361 6.10 0.47 -7.40
CA PHE A 361 4.95 0.18 -6.54
C PHE A 361 4.33 1.45 -5.93
N ASN A 362 5.11 2.52 -5.76
CA ASN A 362 4.59 3.83 -5.38
C ASN A 362 3.65 4.39 -6.47
N ILE A 363 4.10 4.41 -7.73
CA ILE A 363 3.31 4.95 -8.85
C ILE A 363 2.18 4.02 -9.29
N MET A 364 2.29 2.70 -9.08
CA MET A 364 1.16 1.77 -9.28
C MET A 364 0.04 2.04 -8.27
N ARG A 365 0.37 2.42 -7.03
CA ARG A 365 -0.64 2.64 -5.97
C ARG A 365 -1.18 4.07 -5.94
N GLY A 366 -0.31 5.06 -6.14
CA GLY A 366 -0.63 6.50 -6.11
C GLY A 366 -0.90 7.14 -7.47
N GLY A 367 -0.50 6.49 -8.56
CA GLY A 367 -0.50 7.04 -9.91
C GLY A 367 0.80 7.75 -10.29
N ILE A 368 0.93 8.06 -11.58
CA ILE A 368 1.98 8.89 -12.17
C ILE A 368 1.35 9.93 -13.09
N PHE A 369 1.93 11.13 -13.17
CA PHE A 369 1.45 12.17 -14.08
C PHE A 369 1.63 11.77 -15.54
N ASP A 370 0.68 12.14 -16.40
CA ASP A 370 0.62 11.64 -17.76
C ASP A 370 1.85 12.00 -18.61
N ASN A 371 2.16 13.30 -18.69
CA ASN A 371 3.28 13.84 -19.44
C ASN A 371 3.76 15.15 -18.80
N ASN A 372 4.77 15.08 -17.94
CA ASN A 372 5.32 16.26 -17.26
C ASN A 372 4.20 17.08 -16.60
N TYR A 373 4.16 18.38 -16.88
CA TYR A 373 3.12 19.31 -16.46
C TYR A 373 2.12 19.64 -17.59
N GLN A 374 2.03 18.81 -18.63
CA GLN A 374 1.09 19.02 -19.74
C GLN A 374 -0.31 18.49 -19.38
N ILE A 375 -1.31 19.18 -19.89
CA ILE A 375 -2.74 18.89 -19.68
C ILE A 375 -3.42 18.81 -21.03
N ASP A 376 -4.21 17.75 -21.23
CA ASP A 376 -5.10 17.62 -22.38
C ASP A 376 -6.44 18.30 -22.10
N LYS A 377 -6.83 19.21 -22.99
CA LYS A 377 -8.07 19.98 -22.88
C LYS A 377 -9.31 19.08 -22.80
N SER A 378 -9.37 18.01 -23.59
CA SER A 378 -10.53 17.13 -23.63
C SER A 378 -10.79 16.45 -22.28
N ASP A 379 -9.73 15.95 -21.64
CA ASP A 379 -9.83 15.35 -20.31
C ASP A 379 -10.14 16.40 -19.24
N PHE A 380 -9.48 17.56 -19.29
CA PHE A 380 -9.72 18.66 -18.36
C PHE A 380 -11.15 19.20 -18.42
N VAL A 381 -11.68 19.43 -19.63
CA VAL A 381 -13.07 19.89 -19.83
C VAL A 381 -14.07 18.84 -19.34
N ASN A 382 -13.81 17.56 -19.59
CA ASN A 382 -14.65 16.47 -19.07
C ASN A 382 -14.63 16.42 -17.54
N TYR A 383 -13.46 16.65 -16.92
CA TYR A 383 -13.33 16.78 -15.47
C TYR A 383 -14.16 17.95 -14.93
N ILE A 384 -14.04 19.15 -15.49
CA ILE A 384 -14.83 20.32 -15.05
C ILE A 384 -16.34 20.06 -15.21
N ALA A 385 -16.75 19.43 -16.32
CA ALA A 385 -18.15 19.11 -16.58
C ALA A 385 -18.74 18.10 -15.57
N LYS A 386 -17.94 17.13 -15.12
CA LYS A 386 -18.33 16.18 -14.07
C LYS A 386 -18.28 16.79 -12.67
N ALA A 387 -17.29 17.66 -12.41
CA ALA A 387 -17.10 18.29 -11.12
C ALA A 387 -18.23 19.29 -10.82
N ASN A 388 -18.48 20.23 -11.75
CA ASN A 388 -19.49 21.27 -11.56
C ASN A 388 -20.08 21.73 -12.89
N LYS A 389 -21.31 21.30 -13.17
CA LYS A 389 -22.03 21.63 -14.42
C LYS A 389 -22.29 23.13 -14.56
N THR A 390 -22.46 23.85 -13.45
CA THR A 390 -22.69 25.30 -13.47
C THR A 390 -21.42 26.05 -13.85
N VAL A 391 -20.28 25.71 -13.24
CA VAL A 391 -18.97 26.28 -13.61
C VAL A 391 -18.65 25.95 -15.06
N SER A 392 -18.83 24.70 -15.49
CA SER A 392 -18.61 24.28 -16.88
C SER A 392 -19.40 25.14 -17.89
N LYS A 393 -20.67 25.44 -17.58
CA LYS A 393 -21.52 26.29 -18.41
C LYS A 393 -21.11 27.76 -18.37
N ASN A 394 -20.89 28.31 -17.17
CA ASN A 394 -20.59 29.73 -16.98
C ASN A 394 -19.21 30.11 -17.52
N GLN A 395 -18.25 29.19 -17.43
CA GLN A 395 -16.87 29.36 -17.88
C GLN A 395 -16.62 28.72 -19.26
N ALA A 396 -17.66 28.47 -20.05
CA ALA A 396 -17.50 27.86 -21.38
C ALA A 396 -16.56 28.66 -22.30
N SER A 397 -16.61 30.00 -22.24
CA SER A 397 -15.68 30.87 -22.99
C SER A 397 -14.22 30.68 -22.57
N PHE A 398 -13.96 30.55 -21.27
CA PHE A 398 -12.62 30.22 -20.75
C PHE A 398 -12.19 28.82 -21.18
N LEU A 399 -13.03 27.80 -21.03
CA LEU A 399 -12.70 26.42 -21.38
C LEU A 399 -12.41 26.27 -22.89
N SER A 400 -13.16 26.98 -23.73
CA SER A 400 -12.96 26.98 -25.18
C SER A 400 -11.70 27.72 -25.64
N SER A 401 -11.27 28.76 -24.91
CA SER A 401 -10.06 29.53 -25.26
C SER A 401 -8.76 28.80 -24.92
N LEU A 402 -8.80 27.79 -24.06
CA LEU A 402 -7.63 26.96 -23.75
C LEU A 402 -7.13 26.23 -25.03
N PRO A 403 -5.81 26.13 -25.25
CA PRO A 403 -5.24 25.28 -26.30
C PRO A 403 -5.62 23.80 -26.13
N GLU A 404 -5.49 22.97 -27.16
CA GLU A 404 -5.79 21.52 -27.07
C GLU A 404 -4.88 20.79 -26.07
N THR A 405 -3.62 21.25 -25.96
CA THR A 405 -2.66 20.83 -24.93
C THR A 405 -1.99 22.08 -24.36
N PHE A 406 -1.89 22.18 -23.03
CA PHE A 406 -1.30 23.33 -22.34
C PHE A 406 -0.59 22.92 -21.05
N GLY A 407 0.32 23.78 -20.55
CA GLY A 407 1.04 23.54 -19.31
C GLY A 407 0.24 23.90 -18.05
N TYR A 408 0.52 23.23 -16.93
CA TYR A 408 -0.10 23.52 -15.63
C TYR A 408 0.18 24.95 -15.16
N SER A 409 1.41 25.45 -15.31
CA SER A 409 1.76 26.83 -14.99
C SER A 409 0.98 27.85 -15.83
N TYR A 410 0.73 27.54 -17.11
CA TYR A 410 -0.14 28.36 -17.96
C TYR A 410 -1.58 28.36 -17.43
N LEU A 411 -2.13 27.19 -17.07
CA LEU A 411 -3.48 27.11 -16.47
C LEU A 411 -3.58 27.97 -15.20
N GLN A 412 -2.59 27.86 -14.30
CA GLN A 412 -2.52 28.65 -13.08
C GLN A 412 -2.48 30.16 -13.37
N GLN A 413 -1.71 30.60 -14.36
CA GLN A 413 -1.66 32.01 -14.78
C GLN A 413 -2.99 32.50 -15.36
N GLN A 414 -3.66 31.69 -16.19
CA GLN A 414 -4.95 32.06 -16.78
C GLN A 414 -6.07 32.17 -15.74
N VAL A 415 -6.04 31.34 -14.69
CA VAL A 415 -7.06 31.38 -13.63
C VAL A 415 -6.74 32.37 -12.51
N ALA A 416 -5.49 32.83 -12.38
CA ALA A 416 -5.06 33.72 -11.31
C ALA A 416 -5.83 35.05 -11.26
N SER A 417 -6.26 35.57 -12.42
CA SER A 417 -7.07 36.79 -12.53
C SER A 417 -8.58 36.55 -12.62
N ASN A 418 -9.02 35.29 -12.50
CA ASN A 418 -10.45 34.96 -12.52
C ASN A 418 -11.04 35.10 -11.11
N GLU A 419 -12.22 35.72 -11.02
CA GLU A 419 -12.92 35.96 -9.74
C GLU A 419 -13.74 34.74 -9.27
N ASP A 420 -13.91 33.72 -10.13
CA ASP A 420 -14.64 32.49 -9.82
C ASP A 420 -13.80 31.54 -8.96
N ALA A 421 -14.09 31.51 -7.66
CA ALA A 421 -13.39 30.69 -6.68
C ALA A 421 -13.54 29.18 -6.92
N ASP A 422 -14.67 28.74 -7.50
CA ASP A 422 -14.89 27.33 -7.84
C ASP A 422 -14.04 26.91 -9.04
N LEU A 423 -13.97 27.76 -10.07
CA LEU A 423 -13.05 27.51 -11.19
C LEU A 423 -11.60 27.46 -10.70
N LEU A 424 -11.17 28.42 -9.88
CA LEU A 424 -9.81 28.44 -9.31
C LEU A 424 -9.49 27.15 -8.56
N ARG A 425 -10.41 26.70 -7.69
CA ARG A 425 -10.25 25.46 -6.94
C ARG A 425 -10.13 24.26 -7.87
N LEU A 426 -11.04 24.09 -8.82
CA LEU A 426 -11.05 22.94 -9.73
C LEU A 426 -9.82 22.93 -10.66
N CYS A 427 -9.37 24.08 -11.15
CA CYS A 427 -8.11 24.20 -11.90
C CYS A 427 -6.89 23.80 -11.06
N THR A 428 -6.90 24.13 -9.77
CA THR A 428 -5.79 23.81 -8.85
C THR A 428 -5.79 22.33 -8.47
N GLU A 429 -6.96 21.75 -8.17
CA GLU A 429 -7.14 20.33 -7.77
C GLU A 429 -6.95 19.33 -8.90
N TYR A 430 -6.94 19.77 -10.16
CA TYR A 430 -6.80 18.87 -11.28
C TYR A 430 -5.40 18.23 -11.32
N LEU A 431 -5.36 16.91 -11.15
CA LEU A 431 -4.15 16.09 -11.20
C LEU A 431 -4.29 15.06 -12.34
N PRO A 432 -3.55 15.22 -13.47
CA PRO A 432 -3.64 14.33 -14.63
C PRO A 432 -2.87 13.01 -14.40
N LEU A 433 -3.28 12.25 -13.38
CA LEU A 433 -2.67 10.98 -13.02
C LEU A 433 -3.22 9.82 -13.86
N LYS A 434 -2.35 8.85 -14.14
CA LYS A 434 -2.66 7.54 -14.74
C LYS A 434 -1.99 6.42 -13.96
N PHE A 435 -2.16 5.19 -14.41
CA PHE A 435 -1.47 3.98 -13.91
C PHE A 435 -1.81 3.53 -12.47
N SER A 436 -2.50 4.38 -11.70
CA SER A 436 -2.92 4.03 -10.35
C SER A 436 -3.93 2.87 -10.34
N ARG A 437 -3.87 2.05 -9.30
CA ARG A 437 -4.83 0.99 -8.99
C ARG A 437 -4.90 0.76 -7.50
N ARG A 438 -6.05 0.30 -7.01
CA ARG A 438 -6.16 -0.21 -5.64
C ARG A 438 -5.32 -1.49 -5.49
N HIS A 439 -4.68 -1.64 -4.34
CA HIS A 439 -3.69 -2.70 -4.06
C HIS A 439 -4.34 -4.03 -3.62
N GLY A 440 -5.40 -4.43 -4.32
CA GLY A 440 -6.00 -5.75 -4.17
C GLY A 440 -5.21 -6.82 -4.89
N ASP A 441 -5.07 -7.98 -4.25
CA ASP A 441 -4.40 -9.16 -4.78
C ASP A 441 -4.78 -10.42 -3.94
N PRO A 442 -4.42 -11.65 -4.34
CA PRO A 442 -4.75 -12.87 -3.62
C PRO A 442 -4.33 -12.94 -2.14
N SER A 443 -3.29 -12.21 -1.75
CA SER A 443 -2.83 -12.10 -0.35
C SER A 443 -3.47 -10.93 0.41
N ARG A 444 -4.27 -10.11 -0.29
CA ARG A 444 -5.10 -9.01 0.21
C ARG A 444 -6.53 -9.12 -0.37
N PRO A 445 -7.22 -10.26 -0.20
CA PRO A 445 -8.45 -10.58 -0.93
C PRO A 445 -9.64 -9.68 -0.57
N TRP A 446 -9.60 -8.98 0.57
CA TRP A 446 -10.61 -7.98 0.96
C TRP A 446 -10.55 -6.67 0.14
N ASN A 447 -9.46 -6.44 -0.60
CA ASN A 447 -9.32 -5.28 -1.48
C ASN A 447 -9.65 -5.69 -2.91
N LYS A 448 -10.72 -5.11 -3.49
CA LYS A 448 -10.98 -5.20 -4.93
C LYS A 448 -10.02 -4.29 -5.69
N PHE A 449 -9.45 -4.76 -6.79
CA PHE A 449 -8.57 -3.96 -7.65
C PHE A 449 -9.15 -3.83 -9.06
N SER A 450 -8.79 -2.74 -9.75
CA SER A 450 -9.02 -2.57 -11.19
C SER A 450 -7.94 -1.68 -11.77
N ILE A 451 -7.33 -2.09 -12.87
CA ILE A 451 -6.30 -1.35 -13.62
C ILE A 451 -6.98 -0.68 -14.81
N ASN A 452 -7.41 0.57 -14.62
CA ASN A 452 -8.17 1.31 -15.61
C ASN A 452 -7.25 2.30 -16.35
N THR A 453 -6.40 1.78 -17.25
CA THR A 453 -5.42 2.61 -18.00
C THR A 453 -5.89 2.95 -19.41
N THR A 454 -6.78 2.14 -19.99
CA THR A 454 -7.30 2.31 -21.35
C THR A 454 -8.80 1.99 -21.40
N SER A 455 -9.54 2.74 -22.22
CA SER A 455 -10.94 2.53 -22.51
C SER A 455 -11.15 1.24 -23.31
N GLU A 456 -12.10 0.41 -22.88
CA GLU A 456 -12.48 -0.81 -23.62
C GLU A 456 -13.38 -0.53 -24.83
N ILE A 457 -13.90 0.70 -24.95
CA ILE A 457 -14.82 1.09 -26.02
C ILE A 457 -14.02 1.50 -27.27
N ASP A 458 -13.01 2.34 -27.09
CA ASP A 458 -12.28 2.99 -28.18
C ASP A 458 -10.75 2.91 -28.05
N GLY A 459 -10.23 2.28 -26.99
CA GLY A 459 -8.78 2.16 -26.75
C GLY A 459 -8.10 3.44 -26.27
N SER A 460 -8.85 4.51 -26.02
CA SER A 460 -8.29 5.79 -25.54
C SER A 460 -7.65 5.66 -24.17
N LYS A 461 -6.65 6.50 -23.87
CA LYS A 461 -6.01 6.55 -22.54
C LYS A 461 -7.02 7.04 -21.48
N ILE A 462 -6.96 6.45 -20.30
CA ILE A 462 -7.75 6.89 -19.14
C ILE A 462 -6.81 7.56 -18.14
N LEU A 463 -7.07 8.84 -17.84
CA LEU A 463 -6.48 9.55 -16.71
C LEU A 463 -7.45 9.45 -15.54
N ASP A 464 -7.17 8.57 -14.60
CA ASP A 464 -8.02 8.33 -13.44
C ASP A 464 -7.18 7.87 -12.25
N TYR A 465 -7.68 8.19 -11.06
CA TYR A 465 -7.13 7.70 -9.81
C TYR A 465 -8.18 7.48 -8.74
N GLN A 466 -7.92 6.47 -7.92
CA GLN A 466 -8.68 6.20 -6.70
C GLN A 466 -7.78 5.56 -5.65
N GLY A 467 -7.94 5.97 -4.41
CA GLY A 467 -7.19 5.38 -3.30
C GLY A 467 -7.79 5.72 -1.96
N ASN A 468 -7.62 4.80 -1.00
CA ASN A 468 -7.92 5.10 0.39
C ASN A 468 -7.04 6.29 0.84
N TRP A 469 -7.60 7.15 1.68
CA TRP A 469 -7.03 8.44 2.08
C TRP A 469 -5.54 8.38 2.41
N ARG A 470 -5.19 7.61 3.45
CA ARG A 470 -3.81 7.46 3.91
C ARG A 470 -2.90 6.90 2.81
N ASP A 471 -3.36 5.87 2.09
CA ASP A 471 -2.51 5.19 1.11
C ASP A 471 -2.04 6.14 0.00
N ILE A 472 -2.98 6.86 -0.62
CA ILE A 472 -2.70 7.69 -1.79
C ILE A 472 -1.94 8.97 -1.43
N PHE A 473 -2.28 9.64 -0.33
CA PHE A 473 -1.56 10.83 0.10
C PHE A 473 -0.13 10.49 0.56
N GLN A 474 0.10 9.32 1.16
CA GLN A 474 1.46 8.85 1.43
C GLN A 474 2.26 8.59 0.14
N ASN A 475 1.64 8.04 -0.91
CA ASN A 475 2.35 7.84 -2.18
C ASN A 475 2.66 9.17 -2.89
N TRP A 476 1.75 10.14 -2.77
CA TRP A 476 1.91 11.47 -3.34
C TRP A 476 3.03 12.28 -2.67
N GLU A 477 3.32 12.04 -1.38
CA GLU A 477 4.49 12.65 -0.72
C GLU A 477 5.80 12.31 -1.44
N ALA A 478 6.02 11.04 -1.77
CA ALA A 478 7.19 10.63 -2.54
C ALA A 478 7.13 11.13 -3.99
N LEU A 479 5.95 11.12 -4.61
CA LEU A 479 5.76 11.59 -5.99
C LEU A 479 6.06 13.09 -6.16
N ALA A 480 5.76 13.90 -5.14
CA ALA A 480 5.97 15.35 -5.16
C ALA A 480 7.45 15.72 -5.37
N TYR A 481 8.40 14.90 -4.93
CA TYR A 481 9.83 15.14 -5.17
C TYR A 481 10.20 15.04 -6.66
N ALA A 482 9.50 14.23 -7.45
CA ALA A 482 9.71 14.11 -8.89
C ALA A 482 8.90 15.14 -9.71
N TYR A 483 7.84 15.70 -9.11
CA TYR A 483 6.94 16.70 -9.71
C TYR A 483 6.54 17.81 -8.72
N PRO A 484 7.46 18.69 -8.32
CA PRO A 484 7.21 19.64 -7.24
C PRO A 484 6.03 20.59 -7.48
N ASP A 485 5.75 21.01 -8.73
CA ASP A 485 4.67 21.99 -9.00
C ASP A 485 3.26 21.49 -8.72
N PHE A 486 3.04 20.17 -8.67
CA PHE A 486 1.71 19.62 -8.38
C PHE A 486 1.37 19.62 -6.89
N ILE A 487 2.29 20.04 -6.00
CA ILE A 487 2.05 20.05 -4.55
C ILE A 487 0.84 20.92 -4.16
N ASP A 488 0.62 22.04 -4.84
CA ASP A 488 -0.55 22.90 -4.62
C ASP A 488 -1.85 22.12 -4.82
N GLY A 489 -1.94 21.35 -5.92
CA GLY A 489 -3.09 20.52 -6.22
C GLY A 489 -3.30 19.40 -5.21
N MET A 490 -2.23 18.77 -4.74
CA MET A 490 -2.29 17.75 -3.69
C MET A 490 -2.81 18.32 -2.36
N ILE A 491 -2.32 19.51 -1.96
CA ILE A 491 -2.77 20.21 -0.74
C ILE A 491 -4.23 20.64 -0.86
N HIS A 492 -4.63 21.23 -1.98
CA HIS A 492 -6.04 21.62 -2.20
C HIS A 492 -6.95 20.39 -2.18
N LYS A 493 -6.55 19.30 -2.86
CA LYS A 493 -7.32 18.05 -2.85
C LYS A 493 -7.49 17.50 -1.44
N PHE A 494 -6.45 17.52 -0.61
CA PHE A 494 -6.51 17.10 0.79
C PHE A 494 -7.44 17.99 1.61
N LEU A 495 -7.21 19.32 1.58
CA LEU A 495 -7.95 20.25 2.41
C LEU A 495 -9.42 20.34 2.01
N ASN A 496 -9.73 20.40 0.71
CA ASN A 496 -11.10 20.54 0.20
C ASN A 496 -11.93 19.27 0.35
N ALA A 497 -11.28 18.11 0.40
CA ALA A 497 -11.93 16.86 0.78
C ALA A 497 -12.06 16.68 2.30
N SER A 498 -11.48 17.57 3.12
CA SER A 498 -11.63 17.52 4.59
C SER A 498 -12.91 18.23 5.06
N THR A 499 -13.56 17.65 6.07
CA THR A 499 -14.84 18.10 6.63
C THR A 499 -14.68 19.29 7.57
N PHE A 500 -15.77 19.98 7.88
CA PHE A 500 -15.75 21.16 8.76
C PHE A 500 -15.46 20.83 10.23
N ASP A 501 -15.79 19.61 10.65
CA ASP A 501 -15.50 19.05 11.97
C ASP A 501 -14.09 18.42 12.06
N GLY A 502 -13.24 18.65 11.05
CA GLY A 502 -11.80 18.38 11.12
C GLY A 502 -11.38 16.95 10.78
N TYR A 503 -12.17 16.24 9.97
CA TYR A 503 -11.91 14.88 9.49
C TYR A 503 -12.00 14.79 7.96
N ASN A 504 -12.21 13.58 7.42
CA ASN A 504 -12.24 13.33 5.99
C ASN A 504 -12.97 12.02 5.63
N PRO A 505 -13.45 11.88 4.38
CA PRO A 505 -13.93 10.60 3.85
C PRO A 505 -12.78 9.57 3.74
N TYR A 506 -13.14 8.29 3.58
CA TYR A 506 -12.16 7.21 3.56
C TYR A 506 -11.40 7.10 2.22
N ARG A 507 -11.97 7.61 1.11
CA ARG A 507 -11.43 7.47 -0.25
C ARG A 507 -11.48 8.79 -1.01
N VAL A 508 -10.44 9.07 -1.78
CA VAL A 508 -10.40 10.15 -2.79
C VAL A 508 -10.33 9.58 -4.19
N THR A 509 -10.91 10.29 -5.15
CA THR A 509 -10.94 9.93 -6.57
C THR A 509 -10.68 11.18 -7.42
N LYS A 510 -10.41 11.01 -8.72
CA LYS A 510 -10.32 12.15 -9.65
C LYS A 510 -11.58 13.01 -9.59
N ASP A 511 -12.74 12.38 -9.62
CA ASP A 511 -14.05 13.04 -9.62
C ASP A 511 -14.40 13.66 -8.25
N GLY A 512 -13.73 13.31 -7.15
CA GLY A 512 -14.03 13.85 -5.82
C GLY A 512 -13.56 12.94 -4.69
N PHE A 513 -14.51 12.42 -3.93
CA PHE A 513 -14.29 11.53 -2.80
C PHE A 513 -15.52 10.67 -2.52
N ASP A 514 -15.33 9.59 -1.75
CA ASP A 514 -16.40 8.69 -1.32
C ASP A 514 -16.30 8.38 0.18
N TRP A 515 -17.45 8.28 0.84
CA TRP A 515 -17.59 7.88 2.24
C TRP A 515 -18.14 6.45 2.34
N GLU A 516 -17.89 5.79 3.47
CA GLU A 516 -18.49 4.49 3.76
C GLU A 516 -19.97 4.65 4.12
N THR A 517 -20.78 3.67 3.76
CA THR A 517 -22.22 3.60 4.07
C THR A 517 -22.51 2.39 4.95
N ILE A 518 -23.62 2.41 5.69
CA ILE A 518 -24.06 1.28 6.51
C ILE A 518 -24.79 0.25 5.62
N GLU A 519 -24.34 -0.99 5.63
CA GLU A 519 -24.96 -2.17 4.99
C GLU A 519 -25.61 -3.05 6.07
N PRO A 520 -26.96 -3.14 6.14
CA PRO A 520 -27.65 -3.82 7.24
C PRO A 520 -27.28 -5.30 7.44
N ASP A 521 -26.95 -5.99 6.34
CA ASP A 521 -26.62 -7.42 6.34
C ASP A 521 -25.11 -7.69 6.52
N ASN A 522 -24.28 -6.63 6.60
CA ASN A 522 -22.84 -6.73 6.75
C ASN A 522 -22.43 -6.30 8.17
N PRO A 523 -22.15 -7.24 9.08
CA PRO A 523 -21.76 -6.91 10.45
C PRO A 523 -20.42 -6.17 10.55
N TRP A 524 -19.66 -6.08 9.44
CA TRP A 524 -18.41 -5.31 9.32
C TRP A 524 -18.62 -3.92 8.70
N SER A 525 -19.85 -3.55 8.36
CA SER A 525 -20.21 -2.23 7.85
C SER A 525 -20.54 -1.28 9.01
N TYR A 526 -19.50 -0.66 9.54
CA TYR A 526 -19.62 0.48 10.46
C TYR A 526 -19.09 1.73 9.73
N ILE A 527 -19.31 2.95 10.25
CA ILE A 527 -18.78 4.21 9.68
C ILE A 527 -17.97 4.97 10.73
N GLY A 528 -17.13 5.91 10.31
CA GLY A 528 -16.38 6.76 11.24
C GLY A 528 -15.18 7.46 10.60
N TYR A 529 -14.33 8.06 11.43
CA TYR A 529 -13.16 8.82 11.00
C TYR A 529 -11.89 8.31 11.68
N TRP A 530 -10.86 7.98 10.91
CA TRP A 530 -9.57 7.55 11.46
C TRP A 530 -8.81 8.73 12.07
N GLY A 531 -8.25 8.53 13.26
CA GLY A 531 -7.63 9.61 14.04
C GLY A 531 -6.36 10.20 13.41
N ASP A 532 -5.59 9.40 12.67
CA ASP A 532 -4.29 9.76 12.11
C ASP A 532 -4.40 10.45 10.73
N HIS A 533 -5.54 10.32 10.04
CA HIS A 533 -5.72 10.72 8.64
C HIS A 533 -5.42 12.21 8.32
N GLN A 534 -5.38 13.08 9.32
CA GLN A 534 -5.25 14.52 9.12
C GLN A 534 -3.82 15.03 9.28
N ILE A 535 -3.32 15.04 10.52
CA ILE A 535 -2.19 15.87 10.93
C ILE A 535 -0.91 15.55 10.17
N ILE A 536 -0.38 14.33 10.28
CA ILE A 536 0.95 14.02 9.75
C ILE A 536 0.98 14.01 8.23
N TYR A 537 -0.07 13.51 7.57
CA TYR A 537 -0.12 13.43 6.12
C TYR A 537 -0.26 14.82 5.46
N LEU A 538 -1.07 15.70 6.05
CA LEU A 538 -1.12 17.10 5.63
C LEU A 538 0.22 17.78 5.87
N LEU A 539 0.82 17.58 7.05
CA LEU A 539 2.08 18.22 7.43
C LEU A 539 3.20 17.95 6.42
N LYS A 540 3.33 16.70 5.94
CA LYS A 540 4.40 16.39 4.98
C LYS A 540 4.26 17.19 3.68
N PHE A 541 3.03 17.47 3.23
CA PHE A 541 2.82 18.37 2.08
C PHE A 541 3.10 19.83 2.42
N LEU A 542 2.69 20.30 3.59
CA LEU A 542 2.93 21.67 4.03
C LEU A 542 4.45 21.95 4.19
N GLU A 543 5.19 21.01 4.77
CA GLU A 543 6.64 21.08 4.87
C GLU A 543 7.31 21.06 3.49
N PHE A 544 6.81 20.22 2.57
CA PHE A 544 7.34 20.15 1.22
C PHE A 544 7.14 21.47 0.46
N ILE A 545 5.92 22.01 0.44
CA ILE A 545 5.65 23.27 -0.28
C ILE A 545 6.39 24.45 0.34
N GLU A 546 6.59 24.49 1.66
CA GLU A 546 7.35 25.58 2.28
C GLU A 546 8.85 25.49 1.98
N LYS A 547 9.40 24.27 1.86
CA LYS A 547 10.78 24.05 1.38
C LYS A 547 10.94 24.41 -0.10
N TYR A 548 9.93 24.12 -0.92
CA TYR A 548 9.96 24.30 -2.38
C TYR A 548 9.59 25.73 -2.83
N GLN A 549 8.55 26.31 -2.25
CA GLN A 549 8.03 27.65 -2.55
C GLN A 549 7.75 28.42 -1.25
N PRO A 550 8.78 28.91 -0.54
CA PRO A 550 8.61 29.67 0.69
C PRO A 550 7.63 30.84 0.54
N GLY A 551 6.72 31.01 1.50
CA GLY A 551 5.69 32.06 1.48
C GLY A 551 4.46 31.75 0.61
N LYS A 552 4.44 30.64 -0.13
CA LYS A 552 3.27 30.21 -0.92
C LYS A 552 2.06 29.94 -0.02
N LEU A 553 2.26 29.29 1.12
CA LEU A 553 1.18 29.06 2.09
C LEU A 553 0.61 30.38 2.65
N ASN A 554 1.46 31.36 2.93
CA ASN A 554 1.00 32.69 3.38
C ASN A 554 0.09 33.36 2.34
N SER A 555 0.31 33.13 1.04
CA SER A 555 -0.56 33.66 -0.03
C SER A 555 -2.00 33.12 0.03
N TYR A 556 -2.22 32.01 0.73
CA TYR A 556 -3.54 31.39 0.93
C TYR A 556 -4.23 31.79 2.24
N PHE A 557 -3.58 32.58 3.11
CA PHE A 557 -4.14 32.91 4.43
C PHE A 557 -5.43 33.73 4.37
N ASP A 558 -5.56 34.64 3.41
CA ASP A 558 -6.78 35.44 3.21
C ASP A 558 -7.58 35.02 1.96
N LYS A 559 -7.06 34.07 1.17
CA LYS A 559 -7.69 33.64 -0.08
C LYS A 559 -8.81 32.64 0.21
N GLU A 560 -10.06 33.06 0.04
CA GLU A 560 -11.25 32.24 0.25
C GLU A 560 -11.49 31.29 -0.94
N CYS A 561 -10.61 30.30 -1.14
CA CYS A 561 -10.67 29.33 -2.24
C CYS A 561 -10.76 27.86 -1.80
N PHE A 562 -10.81 27.60 -0.49
CA PHE A 562 -11.01 26.27 0.06
C PHE A 562 -12.48 26.02 0.38
N VAL A 563 -12.87 24.76 0.44
CA VAL A 563 -14.26 24.33 0.71
C VAL A 563 -14.27 23.22 1.77
N TYR A 564 -15.46 22.84 2.25
CA TYR A 564 -15.63 21.69 3.14
C TYR A 564 -16.38 20.55 2.44
N ALA A 565 -15.84 19.34 2.57
CA ALA A 565 -16.55 18.13 2.20
C ALA A 565 -17.79 17.92 3.08
N ALA A 566 -18.92 17.62 2.45
CA ALA A 566 -20.15 17.20 3.12
C ALA A 566 -20.18 15.66 3.19
N VAL A 567 -19.67 15.11 4.29
CA VAL A 567 -19.78 13.68 4.60
C VAL A 567 -20.94 13.51 5.58
N PRO A 568 -21.95 12.66 5.31
CA PRO A 568 -23.20 12.60 6.07
C PRO A 568 -23.07 11.87 7.41
N TYR A 569 -22.03 12.21 8.18
CA TYR A 569 -21.76 11.65 9.50
C TYR A 569 -22.07 12.72 10.55
N THR A 570 -22.78 12.33 11.61
CA THR A 570 -23.14 13.22 12.71
C THR A 570 -22.43 12.73 13.96
N ILE A 571 -21.39 13.45 14.38
CA ILE A 571 -20.70 13.20 15.65
C ILE A 571 -21.62 13.67 16.79
N LYS A 572 -21.94 12.76 17.72
CA LYS A 572 -22.87 12.98 18.85
C LYS A 572 -22.41 14.09 19.80
N SER A 573 -23.28 14.47 20.74
CA SER A 573 -22.92 15.44 21.78
C SER A 573 -21.76 14.94 22.65
N TYR A 574 -21.01 15.87 23.24
CA TYR A 574 -19.91 15.51 24.15
C TYR A 574 -20.36 14.61 25.30
N GLN A 575 -21.53 14.86 25.89
CA GLN A 575 -22.05 14.06 27.00
C GLN A 575 -22.36 12.61 26.60
N GLU A 576 -22.93 12.40 25.41
CA GLU A 576 -23.17 11.05 24.87
C GLU A 576 -21.86 10.31 24.58
N ILE A 577 -20.86 11.00 24.04
CA ILE A 577 -19.52 10.43 23.80
C ILE A 577 -18.86 10.07 25.13
N LEU A 578 -18.94 10.93 26.14
CA LEU A 578 -18.39 10.65 27.48
C LEU A 578 -19.09 9.46 28.15
N GLN A 579 -20.39 9.28 27.91
CA GLN A 579 -21.17 8.15 28.40
C GLN A 579 -20.81 6.84 27.70
N ASN A 580 -20.66 6.85 26.37
CA ASN A 580 -20.28 5.68 25.58
C ASN A 580 -19.40 6.06 24.38
N PRO A 581 -18.06 6.08 24.54
CA PRO A 581 -17.17 6.56 23.49
C PRO A 581 -16.97 5.58 22.32
N LYS A 582 -17.67 4.44 22.34
CA LYS A 582 -17.68 3.47 21.23
C LYS A 582 -18.86 3.68 20.26
N ASP A 583 -19.88 4.47 20.66
CA ASP A 583 -21.07 4.76 19.87
C ASP A 583 -21.26 6.27 19.76
N THR A 584 -20.56 6.88 18.81
CA THR A 584 -20.28 8.31 18.79
C THR A 584 -20.62 9.00 17.47
N ILE A 585 -20.85 8.24 16.39
CA ILE A 585 -21.11 8.79 15.06
C ILE A 585 -22.29 8.07 14.42
N LEU A 586 -23.30 8.84 14.04
CA LEU A 586 -24.48 8.37 13.32
C LEU A 586 -24.35 8.64 11.81
N PHE A 587 -24.92 7.76 10.99
CA PHE A 587 -25.10 8.03 9.57
C PHE A 587 -26.40 8.83 9.35
N ASN A 588 -26.28 10.04 8.80
CA ASN A 588 -27.42 10.92 8.54
C ASN A 588 -27.99 10.67 7.14
N HIS A 589 -28.97 9.77 7.05
CA HIS A 589 -29.61 9.40 5.78
C HIS A 589 -30.30 10.57 5.06
N GLU A 590 -30.86 11.54 5.79
CA GLU A 590 -31.49 12.71 5.17
C GLU A 590 -30.44 13.62 4.52
N TRP A 591 -29.30 13.81 5.18
CA TRP A 591 -28.20 14.58 4.64
C TRP A 591 -27.58 13.88 3.43
N ASP A 592 -27.38 12.55 3.49
CA ASP A 592 -26.92 11.74 2.36
C ASP A 592 -27.84 11.87 1.13
N ALA A 593 -29.16 11.76 1.33
CA ALA A 593 -30.14 11.93 0.25
C ALA A 593 -30.08 13.33 -0.39
N LYS A 594 -29.89 14.38 0.42
CA LYS A 594 -29.70 15.76 -0.07
C LYS A 594 -28.41 15.88 -0.88
N ILE A 595 -27.30 15.33 -0.39
CA ILE A 595 -26.02 15.32 -1.11
C ILE A 595 -26.16 14.60 -2.44
N ASN A 596 -26.76 13.40 -2.46
CA ASN A 596 -26.94 12.62 -3.69
C ASN A 596 -27.84 13.32 -4.70
N THR A 597 -28.89 14.00 -4.25
CA THR A 597 -29.73 14.86 -5.11
C THR A 597 -28.90 15.96 -5.75
N ARG A 598 -28.07 16.68 -4.97
CA ARG A 598 -27.19 17.73 -5.48
C ARG A 598 -26.10 17.19 -6.40
N ARG A 599 -25.55 16.00 -6.13
CA ARG A 599 -24.55 15.35 -7.01
C ARG A 599 -25.15 15.06 -8.38
N ASN A 600 -26.37 14.52 -8.42
CA ASN A 600 -27.08 14.24 -9.67
C ASN A 600 -27.37 15.53 -10.46
N GLN A 601 -27.74 16.62 -9.76
CA GLN A 601 -28.03 17.91 -10.37
C GLN A 601 -26.76 18.61 -10.87
N ASN A 602 -25.78 18.84 -9.99
CA ASN A 602 -24.66 19.77 -10.19
C ASN A 602 -23.33 19.11 -10.52
N GLY A 603 -23.19 17.80 -10.37
CA GLY A 603 -21.89 17.11 -10.44
C GLY A 603 -21.28 16.89 -9.05
N ALA A 604 -20.01 16.50 -9.00
CA ALA A 604 -19.34 16.11 -7.75
C ALA A 604 -19.34 17.20 -6.66
N ASP A 605 -19.28 18.49 -7.03
CA ASP A 605 -19.36 19.63 -6.10
C ASP A 605 -20.70 19.69 -5.33
N GLY A 606 -21.71 18.89 -5.71
CA GLY A 606 -22.91 18.67 -4.90
C GLY A 606 -22.63 18.04 -3.53
N ALA A 607 -21.45 17.44 -3.35
CA ALA A 607 -20.94 16.90 -2.10
C ALA A 607 -20.16 17.91 -1.25
N LEU A 608 -20.23 19.21 -1.56
CA LEU A 608 -19.64 20.26 -0.72
C LEU A 608 -20.69 20.89 0.20
N LEU A 609 -20.24 21.44 1.33
CA LEU A 609 -21.10 22.24 2.21
C LEU A 609 -21.55 23.53 1.53
N ARG A 610 -22.75 23.97 1.89
CA ARG A 610 -23.36 25.19 1.38
C ARG A 610 -23.66 26.17 2.51
N ASP A 611 -23.69 27.44 2.16
CA ASP A 611 -24.10 28.50 3.06
C ASP A 611 -25.64 28.67 3.07
N ASN A 612 -26.14 29.65 3.82
CA ASN A 612 -27.56 29.93 3.93
C ASN A 612 -28.20 30.52 2.65
N ASN A 613 -27.40 30.88 1.64
CA ASN A 613 -27.87 31.30 0.31
C ASN A 613 -27.86 30.12 -0.69
N ASP A 614 -27.55 28.90 -0.22
CA ASP A 614 -27.35 27.69 -1.02
C ASP A 614 -26.19 27.79 -2.03
N GLU A 615 -25.18 28.62 -1.73
CA GLU A 615 -23.92 28.68 -2.49
C GLU A 615 -22.87 27.75 -1.85
N ILE A 616 -21.90 27.28 -2.64
CA ILE A 616 -20.77 26.49 -2.09
C ILE A 616 -20.02 27.38 -1.11
N TYR A 617 -19.79 26.90 0.11
CA TYR A 617 -19.16 27.73 1.14
C TYR A 617 -17.63 27.72 1.01
N HIS A 618 -17.06 28.89 0.70
CA HIS A 618 -15.61 29.08 0.59
C HIS A 618 -14.99 29.66 1.86
N VAL A 619 -13.79 29.19 2.21
CA VAL A 619 -12.98 29.61 3.36
C VAL A 619 -11.51 29.71 2.97
N ASN A 620 -10.68 30.29 3.84
CA ASN A 620 -9.23 30.43 3.61
C ASN A 620 -8.41 29.34 4.28
N LEU A 621 -7.10 29.33 4.05
CA LEU A 621 -6.21 28.31 4.61
C LEU A 621 -6.19 28.33 6.15
N ILE A 622 -6.19 29.51 6.79
CA ILE A 622 -6.18 29.62 8.25
C ILE A 622 -7.39 28.89 8.86
N GLU A 623 -8.57 29.08 8.27
CA GLU A 623 -9.77 28.40 8.74
C GLU A 623 -9.69 26.88 8.56
N LYS A 624 -9.16 26.41 7.41
CA LYS A 624 -8.97 24.96 7.17
C LYS A 624 -8.00 24.33 8.17
N ILE A 625 -6.91 25.03 8.51
CA ILE A 625 -5.95 24.58 9.53
C ILE A 625 -6.60 24.59 10.91
N LEU A 626 -7.35 25.64 11.26
CA LEU A 626 -8.08 25.70 12.53
C LEU A 626 -9.12 24.60 12.66
N ALA A 627 -9.89 24.28 11.62
CA ALA A 627 -10.88 23.20 11.67
C ALA A 627 -10.27 21.87 12.13
N THR A 628 -9.14 21.47 11.53
CA THR A 628 -8.48 20.20 11.87
C THR A 628 -7.72 20.25 13.19
N VAL A 629 -7.05 21.37 13.50
CA VAL A 629 -6.31 21.55 14.77
C VAL A 629 -7.26 21.60 15.96
N LEU A 630 -8.35 22.39 15.87
CA LEU A 630 -9.33 22.51 16.95
C LEU A 630 -10.07 21.19 17.17
N ALA A 631 -10.34 20.39 16.13
CA ALA A 631 -10.91 19.05 16.29
C ALA A 631 -9.97 18.09 17.05
N LYS A 632 -8.64 18.22 16.88
CA LYS A 632 -7.68 17.44 17.67
C LYS A 632 -7.55 17.98 19.09
N MET A 633 -7.41 19.30 19.25
CA MET A 633 -7.31 19.94 20.57
C MET A 633 -8.58 19.76 21.41
N SER A 634 -9.76 19.64 20.80
CA SER A 634 -10.99 19.34 21.54
C SER A 634 -11.04 17.93 22.12
N ASN A 635 -10.24 17.02 21.58
CA ASN A 635 -10.06 15.66 22.06
C ASN A 635 -8.75 15.47 22.85
N PHE A 636 -8.04 16.56 23.16
CA PHE A 636 -6.80 16.50 23.93
C PHE A 636 -7.11 16.20 25.40
N ILE A 637 -6.54 15.10 25.88
CA ILE A 637 -6.53 14.73 27.29
C ILE A 637 -5.10 14.98 27.81
N PRO A 638 -4.89 15.98 28.70
CA PRO A 638 -3.57 16.29 29.22
C PRO A 638 -2.86 15.05 29.76
N GLU A 639 -1.55 14.94 29.54
CA GLU A 639 -0.70 13.78 29.90
C GLU A 639 -1.13 12.42 29.30
N ALA A 640 -2.19 12.33 28.50
CA ALA A 640 -2.67 11.07 27.91
C ALA A 640 -2.58 11.02 26.38
N GLY A 641 -2.81 12.15 25.68
CA GLY A 641 -2.80 12.23 24.22
C GLY A 641 -4.12 12.72 23.60
N ILE A 642 -4.37 12.35 22.34
CA ILE A 642 -5.62 12.66 21.62
C ILE A 642 -6.60 11.48 21.71
N TRP A 643 -7.81 11.74 22.19
CA TRP A 643 -8.81 10.70 22.43
C TRP A 643 -9.31 10.03 21.13
N MET A 644 -9.33 8.70 21.10
CA MET A 644 -9.77 7.90 19.95
C MET A 644 -11.26 7.54 20.06
N ASN A 645 -12.15 8.50 19.75
CA ASN A 645 -13.60 8.36 19.97
C ASN A 645 -14.45 8.46 18.69
N THR A 646 -13.88 8.17 17.51
CA THR A 646 -14.51 8.42 16.20
C THR A 646 -14.85 7.14 15.41
N GLN A 647 -15.14 6.04 16.11
CA GLN A 647 -15.55 4.73 15.55
C GLN A 647 -14.58 4.07 14.55
N ARG A 648 -13.36 4.61 14.40
CA ARG A 648 -12.28 4.07 13.59
C ARG A 648 -10.94 4.18 14.32
N PRO A 649 -10.02 3.23 14.08
CA PRO A 649 -8.68 3.28 14.66
C PRO A 649 -7.81 4.37 14.01
N GLU A 650 -6.52 4.31 14.25
CA GLU A 650 -5.49 5.05 13.52
C GLU A 650 -4.81 4.13 12.49
N TRP A 651 -3.49 4.26 12.29
CA TRP A 651 -2.73 3.50 11.28
C TRP A 651 -2.85 1.98 11.45
N ASN A 652 -2.78 1.50 12.71
CA ASN A 652 -2.85 0.07 13.04
C ASN A 652 -4.30 -0.41 13.25
N ASP A 653 -4.89 -0.94 12.19
CA ASP A 653 -6.26 -1.47 12.23
C ASP A 653 -6.40 -2.70 13.16
N ALA A 654 -5.30 -3.41 13.46
CA ALA A 654 -5.35 -4.55 14.37
C ALA A 654 -5.54 -4.15 15.84
N ASN A 655 -5.29 -2.89 16.20
CA ASN A 655 -5.58 -2.30 17.52
C ASN A 655 -6.94 -1.55 17.55
N ASN A 656 -7.90 -1.96 16.71
CA ASN A 656 -9.20 -1.29 16.60
C ASN A 656 -10.06 -1.27 17.87
N ALA A 657 -9.84 -2.15 18.85
CA ALA A 657 -10.62 -2.13 20.08
C ALA A 657 -10.20 -1.00 21.04
N LEU A 658 -9.06 -0.35 20.79
CA LEU A 658 -8.67 0.90 21.44
C LEU A 658 -9.66 2.03 21.17
N VAL A 659 -10.39 2.00 20.04
CA VAL A 659 -11.45 2.98 19.78
C VAL A 659 -12.47 2.95 20.92
N GLY A 660 -12.74 4.11 21.52
CA GLY A 660 -13.50 4.26 22.75
C GLY A 660 -12.63 4.82 23.86
N ASN A 661 -11.85 3.98 24.54
CA ASN A 661 -11.07 4.39 25.72
C ASN A 661 -9.59 4.66 25.42
N GLY A 662 -9.13 4.34 24.21
CA GLY A 662 -7.77 4.58 23.75
C GLY A 662 -7.50 6.06 23.53
N VAL A 663 -6.27 6.46 23.82
CA VAL A 663 -5.78 7.83 23.67
C VAL A 663 -4.44 7.78 22.96
N SER A 664 -4.31 8.48 21.83
CA SER A 664 -3.15 8.46 20.96
C SER A 664 -2.12 9.51 21.37
N MET A 665 -0.99 9.05 21.90
CA MET A 665 0.22 9.89 22.00
C MET A 665 0.91 10.00 20.64
N VAL A 666 0.77 9.00 19.77
CA VAL A 666 1.27 9.01 18.38
C VAL A 666 0.82 10.27 17.65
N THR A 667 -0.48 10.52 17.62
CA THR A 667 -1.05 11.73 16.99
C THR A 667 -0.64 13.00 17.73
N LEU A 668 -0.45 12.95 19.06
CA LEU A 668 0.03 14.10 19.83
C LEU A 668 1.48 14.49 19.45
N TYR A 669 2.38 13.52 19.24
CA TYR A 669 3.75 13.76 18.81
C TYR A 669 3.80 14.44 17.44
N TYR A 670 2.97 13.98 16.49
CA TYR A 670 2.86 14.63 15.18
C TYR A 670 2.16 15.99 15.25
N LEU A 671 1.17 16.17 16.14
CA LEU A 671 0.53 17.46 16.37
C LEU A 671 1.51 18.49 16.95
N ARG A 672 2.47 18.06 17.77
CA ARG A 672 3.58 18.91 18.21
C ARG A 672 4.38 19.44 17.01
N ARG A 673 4.81 18.56 16.10
CA ARG A 673 5.55 18.96 14.88
C ARG A 673 4.72 19.89 14.01
N PHE A 674 3.43 19.57 13.83
CA PHE A 674 2.49 20.37 13.06
C PHE A 674 2.36 21.79 13.62
N LEU A 675 2.15 21.94 14.93
CA LEU A 675 1.99 23.25 15.56
C LEU A 675 3.30 24.04 15.61
N LYS A 676 4.46 23.36 15.70
CA LYS A 676 5.76 24.03 15.56
C LYS A 676 6.00 24.56 14.16
N PHE A 677 5.69 23.77 13.14
CA PHE A 677 5.69 24.24 11.75
C PHE A 677 4.73 25.43 11.56
N PHE A 678 3.51 25.31 12.07
CA PHE A 678 2.51 26.37 11.97
C PHE A 678 2.93 27.64 12.73
N GLN A 679 3.53 27.50 13.91
CA GLN A 679 4.10 28.62 14.68
C GLN A 679 5.08 29.43 13.82
N GLN A 680 6.05 28.75 13.21
CA GLN A 680 7.04 29.40 12.33
C GLN A 680 6.38 30.08 11.12
N LEU A 681 5.39 29.42 10.50
CA LEU A 681 4.66 29.98 9.37
C LEU A 681 3.86 31.25 9.73
N LEU A 682 3.28 31.30 10.94
CA LEU A 682 2.60 32.49 11.44
C LEU A 682 3.59 33.61 11.80
N GLU A 683 4.75 33.26 12.38
CA GLU A 683 5.81 34.20 12.72
C GLU A 683 6.40 34.89 11.49
N ASN A 684 6.56 34.14 10.39
CA ASN A 684 7.03 34.66 9.10
C ASN A 684 5.97 35.46 8.33
N SER A 685 4.70 35.44 8.76
CA SER A 685 3.63 36.21 8.13
C SER A 685 3.66 37.68 8.55
N ASN A 686 3.49 38.59 7.58
CA ASN A 686 3.32 40.02 7.82
C ASN A 686 1.85 40.44 8.08
N GLN A 687 0.90 39.49 8.06
CA GLN A 687 -0.50 39.79 8.32
C GLN A 687 -0.77 40.03 9.81
N GLU A 688 -1.52 41.08 10.13
CA GLU A 688 -1.92 41.41 11.50
C GLU A 688 -3.22 40.74 11.94
N THR A 689 -4.03 40.30 10.98
CA THR A 689 -5.38 39.75 11.21
C THR A 689 -5.59 38.43 10.51
N ILE A 690 -6.56 37.66 11.01
CA ILE A 690 -7.12 36.47 10.39
C ILE A 690 -8.62 36.68 10.17
N LYS A 691 -9.21 35.95 9.22
CA LYS A 691 -10.64 35.98 8.92
C LYS A 691 -11.21 34.56 8.95
N ILE A 692 -12.19 34.30 9.80
CA ILE A 692 -12.79 32.97 9.97
C ILE A 692 -14.32 33.04 10.08
N SER A 693 -15.01 31.96 9.75
CA SER A 693 -16.45 31.78 9.94
C SER A 693 -16.92 32.23 11.32
N ASN A 694 -18.05 32.95 11.38
CA ASN A 694 -18.60 33.44 12.64
C ASN A 694 -18.87 32.29 13.64
N GLU A 695 -19.32 31.16 13.15
CA GLU A 695 -19.58 29.93 13.91
C GLU A 695 -18.29 29.36 14.54
N MET A 696 -17.14 29.52 13.89
CA MET A 696 -15.86 29.03 14.40
C MET A 696 -15.26 29.97 15.47
N VAL A 697 -15.66 31.23 15.53
CA VAL A 697 -15.11 32.22 16.48
C VAL A 697 -15.28 31.76 17.92
N GLU A 698 -16.50 31.34 18.29
CA GLU A 698 -16.80 30.90 19.64
C GLU A 698 -16.03 29.63 19.99
N PHE A 699 -15.96 28.67 19.06
CA PHE A 699 -15.19 27.45 19.24
C PHE A 699 -13.70 27.73 19.48
N TYR A 700 -13.08 28.52 18.59
CA TYR A 700 -11.68 28.90 18.68
C TYR A 700 -11.36 29.64 20.00
N HIS A 701 -12.17 30.62 20.36
CA HIS A 701 -11.98 31.38 21.59
C HIS A 701 -12.16 30.51 22.83
N ALA A 702 -13.20 29.68 22.90
CA ALA A 702 -13.46 28.81 24.04
C ALA A 702 -12.30 27.83 24.30
N ILE A 703 -11.75 27.22 23.24
CA ILE A 703 -10.57 26.35 23.37
C ILE A 703 -9.35 27.15 23.86
N ARG A 704 -9.02 28.27 23.19
CA ARG A 704 -7.86 29.09 23.54
C ARG A 704 -7.93 29.60 24.98
N GLU A 705 -9.06 30.16 25.38
CA GLU A 705 -9.26 30.75 26.70
C GLU A 705 -9.24 29.69 27.80
N SER A 706 -9.80 28.50 27.54
CA SER A 706 -9.69 27.37 28.45
C SER A 706 -8.22 26.97 28.66
N LEU A 707 -7.45 26.79 27.59
CA LEU A 707 -6.03 26.43 27.70
C LEU A 707 -5.23 27.50 28.46
N ILE A 708 -5.44 28.80 28.17
CA ILE A 708 -4.78 29.89 28.91
C ILE A 708 -5.14 29.85 30.40
N ALA A 709 -6.42 29.65 30.73
CA ALA A 709 -6.87 29.59 32.12
C ALA A 709 -6.25 28.41 32.90
N PHE A 710 -6.03 27.27 32.23
CA PHE A 710 -5.44 26.08 32.83
C PHE A 710 -3.90 26.04 32.76
N GLN A 711 -3.25 26.91 31.98
CA GLN A 711 -1.79 26.95 31.79
C GLN A 711 -0.97 26.92 33.10
N PRO A 712 -1.39 27.56 34.21
CA PRO A 712 -0.66 27.47 35.48
C PRO A 712 -0.47 26.04 36.02
N LEU A 713 -1.31 25.09 35.60
CA LEU A 713 -1.22 23.68 36.01
C LEU A 713 0.01 22.97 35.43
N LEU A 714 0.62 23.48 34.36
CA LEU A 714 1.79 22.89 33.70
C LEU A 714 3.07 22.93 34.56
N SER A 715 3.05 23.64 35.70
CA SER A 715 4.15 23.69 36.65
C SER A 715 4.40 22.37 37.40
N LYS A 716 3.44 21.44 37.34
CA LYS A 716 3.49 20.11 37.99
C LYS A 716 2.69 19.09 37.18
N SER A 717 2.57 17.86 37.69
CA SER A 717 1.65 16.86 37.13
C SER A 717 0.19 17.29 37.32
N ILE A 718 -0.66 17.00 36.34
CA ILE A 718 -2.08 17.34 36.34
C ILE A 718 -2.86 16.22 37.03
N ASP A 719 -3.72 16.54 37.99
CA ASP A 719 -4.57 15.54 38.67
C ASP A 719 -5.80 15.16 37.84
N ASP A 720 -6.40 13.99 38.12
CA ASP A 720 -7.53 13.44 37.37
C ASP A 720 -8.76 14.36 37.32
N LYS A 721 -8.95 15.17 38.37
CA LYS A 721 -10.06 16.13 38.45
C LYS A 721 -9.85 17.29 37.50
N SER A 722 -8.66 17.88 37.51
CA SER A 722 -8.25 18.95 36.60
C SER A 722 -8.21 18.44 35.15
N ARG A 723 -7.77 17.20 34.93
CA ARG A 723 -7.80 16.55 33.62
C ARG A 723 -9.22 16.47 33.05
N LYS A 724 -10.19 16.10 33.88
CA LYS A 724 -11.61 16.10 33.50
C LYS A 724 -12.13 17.51 33.22
N GLN A 725 -11.79 18.49 34.05
CA GLN A 725 -12.22 19.88 33.85
C GLN A 725 -11.73 20.45 32.52
N ILE A 726 -10.49 20.16 32.15
CA ILE A 726 -9.92 20.53 30.84
C ILE A 726 -10.69 19.81 29.73
N LEU A 727 -10.82 18.48 29.79
CA LEU A 727 -11.52 17.70 28.75
C LEU A 727 -12.97 18.15 28.56
N ASP A 728 -13.70 18.40 29.65
CA ASP A 728 -15.09 18.87 29.61
C ASP A 728 -15.20 20.23 28.89
N ALA A 729 -14.32 21.18 29.20
CA ALA A 729 -14.31 22.49 28.56
C ALA A 729 -14.00 22.39 27.05
N LEU A 730 -13.02 21.57 26.69
CA LEU A 730 -12.57 21.41 25.31
C LEU A 730 -13.60 20.64 24.46
N GLY A 731 -14.12 19.53 24.99
CA GLY A 731 -15.11 18.68 24.32
C GLY A 731 -16.46 19.36 24.14
N GLN A 732 -16.91 20.14 25.13
CA GLN A 732 -18.16 20.89 25.04
C GLN A 732 -18.09 21.98 23.96
N ALA A 733 -17.00 22.75 23.90
CA ALA A 733 -16.82 23.78 22.87
C ALA A 733 -16.92 23.23 21.44
N ALA A 734 -16.32 22.06 21.18
CA ALA A 734 -16.47 21.38 19.90
C ALA A 734 -17.88 20.84 19.66
N SER A 735 -18.58 20.42 20.74
CA SER A 735 -19.96 19.90 20.67
C SER A 735 -20.93 20.98 20.24
N ASP A 736 -20.80 22.18 20.80
CA ASP A 736 -21.66 23.30 20.48
C ASP A 736 -21.45 23.75 19.03
N TYR A 737 -20.19 23.85 18.58
CA TYR A 737 -19.84 24.18 17.19
C TYR A 737 -20.47 23.22 16.17
N ARG A 738 -20.21 21.92 16.31
CA ARG A 738 -20.72 20.93 15.34
C ARG A 738 -22.23 20.83 15.38
N TYR A 739 -22.84 20.93 16.57
CA TYR A 739 -24.29 20.95 16.71
C TYR A 739 -24.90 22.14 15.95
N GLN A 740 -24.32 23.34 16.07
CA GLN A 740 -24.78 24.51 15.33
C GLN A 740 -24.71 24.26 13.81
N VAL A 741 -23.58 23.79 13.30
CA VAL A 741 -23.40 23.58 11.85
C VAL A 741 -24.27 22.44 11.32
N TYR A 742 -24.41 21.32 12.04
CA TYR A 742 -25.29 20.22 11.60
C TYR A 742 -26.76 20.64 11.49
N ASN A 743 -27.24 21.50 12.39
CA ASN A 743 -28.65 21.88 12.46
C ASN A 743 -28.99 23.15 11.66
N SER A 744 -28.06 24.09 11.54
CA SER A 744 -28.30 25.41 10.93
C SER A 744 -27.40 25.72 9.73
N GLY A 745 -26.40 24.88 9.44
CA GLY A 745 -25.40 25.15 8.40
C GLY A 745 -24.50 26.34 8.75
N PHE A 746 -23.69 26.76 7.77
CA PHE A 746 -22.93 28.00 7.86
C PHE A 746 -23.80 29.18 7.41
N TRP A 747 -23.81 30.26 8.19
CA TRP A 747 -24.56 31.47 7.84
C TRP A 747 -23.93 32.25 6.67
N GLY A 748 -22.65 32.03 6.41
CA GLY A 748 -21.91 32.65 5.30
C GLY A 748 -21.12 33.91 5.68
N LYS A 749 -21.20 34.38 6.93
CA LYS A 749 -20.41 35.55 7.40
C LYS A 749 -19.17 35.12 8.15
N LYS A 750 -18.10 35.90 7.93
CA LYS A 750 -16.80 35.74 8.59
C LYS A 750 -16.48 36.96 9.45
N ARG A 751 -15.65 36.76 10.47
CA ARG A 751 -15.19 37.79 11.42
C ARG A 751 -13.69 37.93 11.36
N THR A 752 -13.21 39.16 11.57
CA THR A 752 -11.80 39.49 11.63
C THR A 752 -11.30 39.42 13.08
N HIS A 753 -10.22 38.67 13.30
CA HIS A 753 -9.57 38.50 14.61
C HIS A 753 -8.06 38.75 14.49
N SER A 754 -7.35 38.90 15.61
CA SER A 754 -5.91 39.18 15.58
C SER A 754 -5.07 37.95 15.28
N MET A 755 -4.04 38.12 14.45
CA MET A 755 -2.98 37.13 14.23
C MET A 755 -2.23 36.82 15.55
N ASP A 756 -2.02 37.83 16.39
CA ASP A 756 -1.43 37.67 17.72
C ASP A 756 -2.24 36.71 18.60
N GLY A 757 -3.58 36.76 18.53
CA GLY A 757 -4.44 35.80 19.24
C GLY A 757 -4.20 34.37 18.77
N LEU A 758 -4.01 34.17 17.46
CA LEU A 758 -3.74 32.86 16.88
C LEU A 758 -2.35 32.35 17.28
N LYS A 759 -1.33 33.22 17.26
CA LYS A 759 0.02 32.91 17.76
C LYS A 759 -0.01 32.47 19.22
N LYS A 760 -0.77 33.18 20.07
CA LYS A 760 -0.98 32.82 21.48
C LYS A 760 -1.65 31.46 21.64
N PHE A 761 -2.69 31.16 20.85
CA PHE A 761 -3.33 29.85 20.82
C PHE A 761 -2.35 28.73 20.44
N THR A 762 -1.56 28.94 19.39
CA THR A 762 -0.55 27.97 18.95
C THR A 762 0.49 27.72 20.03
N GLN A 763 1.03 28.78 20.66
CA GLN A 763 2.03 28.65 21.73
C GLN A 763 1.48 27.91 22.95
N VAL A 764 0.31 28.31 23.47
CA VAL A 764 -0.25 27.62 24.66
C VAL A 764 -0.57 26.16 24.35
N SER A 765 -1.05 25.85 23.14
CA SER A 765 -1.27 24.46 22.72
C SER A 765 0.02 23.64 22.71
N ILE A 766 1.11 24.21 22.19
CA ILE A 766 2.45 23.59 22.24
C ILE A 766 2.88 23.34 23.69
N ASP A 767 2.69 24.30 24.61
CA ASP A 767 3.09 24.15 26.02
C ASP A 767 2.40 22.93 26.68
N PHE A 768 1.09 22.78 26.47
CA PHE A 768 0.33 21.62 26.99
C PHE A 768 0.78 20.30 26.35
N ILE A 769 1.05 20.31 25.05
CA ILE A 769 1.52 19.13 24.33
C ILE A 769 2.91 18.72 24.81
N GLU A 770 3.87 19.64 24.91
CA GLU A 770 5.23 19.34 25.36
C GLU A 770 5.27 18.89 26.83
N HIS A 771 4.41 19.44 27.69
CA HIS A 771 4.20 18.92 29.04
C HIS A 771 3.71 17.45 29.01
N SER A 772 2.72 17.16 28.15
CA SER A 772 2.17 15.80 28.02
C SER A 772 3.20 14.81 27.45
N ILE A 773 4.04 15.23 26.51
CA ILE A 773 5.14 14.40 25.98
C ILE A 773 6.13 14.05 27.10
N LYS A 774 6.54 15.02 27.93
CA LYS A 774 7.43 14.78 29.08
C LYS A 774 6.83 13.77 30.06
N ALA A 775 5.52 13.82 30.30
CA ALA A 775 4.81 12.89 31.18
C ALA A 775 4.68 11.46 30.62
N ASN A 776 5.09 11.21 29.36
CA ASN A 776 4.92 9.93 28.67
C ASN A 776 6.23 9.20 28.33
N GLN A 777 7.36 9.66 28.88
CA GLN A 777 8.59 8.87 28.84
C GLN A 777 8.50 7.73 29.88
N ARG A 778 8.79 6.51 29.46
CA ARG A 778 8.88 5.32 30.30
C ARG A 778 10.20 5.26 31.04
N GLU A 779 10.27 4.42 32.07
CA GLU A 779 11.51 4.16 32.82
C GLU A 779 12.64 3.62 31.91
N ASP A 780 12.28 2.81 30.90
CA ASP A 780 13.20 2.24 29.91
C ASP A 780 13.63 3.24 28.80
N LYS A 781 13.23 4.51 28.90
CA LYS A 781 13.47 5.62 27.94
C LYS A 781 12.62 5.59 26.67
N LEU A 782 11.85 4.54 26.41
CA LEU A 782 10.86 4.55 25.34
C LEU A 782 9.70 5.49 25.70
N TYR A 783 8.88 5.82 24.71
CA TYR A 783 7.70 6.66 24.90
C TYR A 783 6.41 5.86 24.71
N HIS A 784 5.37 6.20 25.47
CA HIS A 784 4.05 5.61 25.27
C HIS A 784 3.48 5.97 23.90
N ALA A 785 2.87 4.98 23.22
CA ALA A 785 2.21 5.18 21.93
C ALA A 785 0.71 5.43 22.10
N TYR A 786 0.06 4.53 22.84
CA TYR A 786 -1.36 4.56 23.13
C TYR A 786 -1.58 4.34 24.62
N ASN A 787 -2.42 5.17 25.21
CA ASN A 787 -2.85 5.10 26.60
C ASN A 787 -4.33 4.73 26.69
N LEU A 788 -4.80 4.43 27.89
CA LEU A 788 -6.21 4.19 28.18
C LEU A 788 -6.72 5.24 29.16
N MET A 789 -7.88 5.82 28.86
CA MET A 789 -8.60 6.70 29.77
C MET A 789 -9.81 5.99 30.37
N SER A 790 -10.08 6.28 31.65
CA SER A 790 -11.29 5.84 32.33
C SER A 790 -11.95 7.01 33.04
N VAL A 791 -13.22 7.22 32.74
CA VAL A 791 -14.04 8.26 33.35
C VAL A 791 -14.61 7.72 34.66
N ALA A 792 -14.31 8.42 35.76
CA ALA A 792 -14.98 8.25 37.05
C ALA A 792 -15.81 9.50 37.36
N ASN A 793 -16.72 9.42 38.34
CA ASN A 793 -17.63 10.53 38.68
C ASN A 793 -16.89 11.85 39.00
N GLU A 794 -15.65 11.80 39.54
CA GLU A 794 -14.89 13.00 39.93
C GLU A 794 -13.61 13.26 39.10
N GLY A 795 -13.28 12.44 38.08
CA GLY A 795 -12.03 12.62 37.33
C GLY A 795 -11.84 11.69 36.14
N VAL A 796 -10.80 11.96 35.34
CA VAL A 796 -10.33 11.10 34.24
C VAL A 796 -8.95 10.54 34.60
N SER A 797 -8.88 9.22 34.76
CA SER A 797 -7.64 8.50 35.09
C SER A 797 -6.96 7.97 33.84
N ILE A 798 -5.63 7.81 33.91
CA ILE A 798 -4.78 7.28 32.83
C ILE A 798 -4.20 5.94 33.25
N SER A 799 -4.20 4.98 32.32
CA SER A 799 -3.41 3.76 32.42
C SER A 799 -2.66 3.49 31.12
N TYR A 800 -1.62 2.67 31.19
CA TYR A 800 -0.64 2.53 30.12
C TYR A 800 -0.67 1.15 29.47
N LEU A 801 -0.31 1.11 28.18
CA LEU A 801 -0.14 -0.11 27.40
C LEU A 801 1.35 -0.46 27.25
N PRO A 802 1.68 -1.69 26.79
CA PRO A 802 3.05 -2.08 26.48
C PRO A 802 3.72 -1.15 25.47
N GLU A 803 5.05 -1.20 25.42
CA GLU A 803 5.85 -0.49 24.41
C GLU A 803 5.39 -0.83 22.99
N MET A 804 5.39 0.15 22.09
CA MET A 804 5.02 -0.05 20.70
C MET A 804 5.95 0.73 19.78
N LEU A 805 6.36 0.13 18.67
CA LEU A 805 7.28 0.73 17.70
C LEU A 805 6.76 2.07 17.17
N GLU A 806 5.46 2.16 16.91
CA GLU A 806 4.82 3.35 16.35
C GLU A 806 4.98 4.60 17.23
N GLY A 807 4.95 4.45 18.56
CA GLY A 807 5.21 5.56 19.48
C GLY A 807 6.63 6.08 19.38
N GLN A 808 7.60 5.19 19.10
CA GLN A 808 9.01 5.54 19.02
C GLN A 808 9.29 6.29 17.71
N VAL A 809 8.72 5.80 16.60
CA VAL A 809 8.72 6.52 15.32
C VAL A 809 8.16 7.93 15.49
N ALA A 810 6.97 8.05 16.09
CA ALA A 810 6.28 9.32 16.20
C ALA A 810 7.01 10.32 17.12
N VAL A 811 7.57 9.89 18.25
CA VAL A 811 8.33 10.80 19.14
C VAL A 811 9.65 11.25 18.50
N LEU A 812 10.36 10.35 17.80
CA LEU A 812 11.57 10.70 17.05
C LEU A 812 11.25 11.70 15.92
N SER A 813 10.09 11.54 15.26
CA SER A 813 9.61 12.46 14.24
C SER A 813 8.95 13.73 14.78
N SER A 814 8.86 13.95 16.10
CA SER A 814 8.16 15.12 16.68
C SER A 814 8.96 16.43 16.62
N GLY A 815 10.28 16.32 16.44
CA GLY A 815 11.25 17.41 16.58
C GLY A 815 11.38 17.96 18.02
N PHE A 816 10.80 17.28 19.02
CA PHE A 816 10.82 17.71 20.41
C PHE A 816 12.12 17.31 21.12
N LEU A 817 12.63 16.12 20.81
CA LEU A 817 13.86 15.58 21.37
C LEU A 817 15.08 16.17 20.65
N ASN A 818 16.16 16.42 21.40
CA ASN A 818 17.46 16.71 20.80
C ASN A 818 18.19 15.44 20.35
N GLY A 819 19.38 15.58 19.76
CA GLY A 819 20.15 14.45 19.23
C GLY A 819 20.53 13.41 20.30
N LYS A 820 20.83 13.86 21.53
CA LYS A 820 21.17 12.97 22.65
C LYS A 820 19.95 12.17 23.13
N GLU A 821 18.83 12.84 23.36
CA GLU A 821 17.58 12.19 23.80
C GLU A 821 17.07 11.20 22.74
N SER A 822 17.19 11.55 21.46
CA SER A 822 16.83 10.65 20.35
C SER A 822 17.72 9.40 20.33
N LEU A 823 19.03 9.55 20.59
CA LEU A 823 19.94 8.41 20.72
C LEU A 823 19.57 7.51 21.90
N GLU A 824 19.20 8.07 23.06
CA GLU A 824 18.74 7.29 24.23
C GLU A 824 17.49 6.46 23.91
N VAL A 825 16.54 7.01 23.13
CA VAL A 825 15.35 6.27 22.66
C VAL A 825 15.76 5.12 21.71
N LEU A 826 16.69 5.35 20.79
CA LEU A 826 17.13 4.32 19.84
C LEU A 826 17.92 3.19 20.51
N ASP A 827 18.79 3.54 21.46
CA ASP A 827 19.51 2.57 22.29
C ASP A 827 18.52 1.71 23.11
N ALA A 828 17.51 2.35 23.72
CA ALA A 828 16.45 1.64 24.42
C ALA A 828 15.64 0.73 23.49
N LEU A 829 15.29 1.21 22.29
CA LEU A 829 14.52 0.46 21.30
C LEU A 829 15.27 -0.80 20.87
N LYS A 830 16.58 -0.68 20.60
CA LYS A 830 17.45 -1.81 20.24
C LYS A 830 17.52 -2.87 21.35
N ASN A 831 17.46 -2.45 22.61
CA ASN A 831 17.51 -3.32 23.79
C ASN A 831 16.13 -3.84 24.26
N SER A 832 15.04 -3.38 23.64
CA SER A 832 13.67 -3.71 24.05
C SER A 832 13.19 -5.06 23.52
N ALA A 833 12.04 -5.51 24.02
CA ALA A 833 11.32 -6.69 23.50
C ALA A 833 10.78 -6.51 22.07
N LEU A 834 10.86 -5.30 21.50
CA LEU A 834 10.49 -5.03 20.12
C LEU A 834 11.56 -5.50 19.14
N TYR A 835 12.81 -5.66 19.56
CA TYR A 835 13.86 -6.14 18.67
C TYR A 835 13.73 -7.67 18.45
N ARG A 836 13.59 -8.07 17.19
CA ARG A 836 13.45 -9.46 16.73
C ARG A 836 14.76 -9.93 16.08
N PRO A 837 15.55 -10.81 16.74
CA PRO A 837 16.93 -11.10 16.33
C PRO A 837 17.10 -11.88 15.02
N ASP A 838 16.24 -12.85 14.71
CA ASP A 838 16.33 -13.69 13.50
C ASP A 838 16.22 -12.88 12.20
N GLN A 839 15.53 -11.74 12.25
CA GLN A 839 15.39 -10.80 11.15
C GLN A 839 16.18 -9.50 11.34
N ASN A 840 16.88 -9.31 12.47
CA ASN A 840 17.57 -8.06 12.84
C ASN A 840 16.69 -6.81 12.61
N SER A 841 15.45 -6.83 13.11
CA SER A 841 14.48 -5.75 12.88
C SER A 841 13.48 -5.66 14.04
N TYR A 842 12.43 -4.86 13.90
CA TYR A 842 11.50 -4.52 15.00
C TYR A 842 10.07 -5.00 14.74
N ILE A 843 9.44 -5.61 15.75
CA ILE A 843 8.00 -5.91 15.78
C ILE A 843 7.20 -4.72 16.32
N LEU A 844 5.89 -4.68 16.05
CA LEU A 844 5.04 -3.53 16.42
C LEU A 844 4.84 -3.38 17.93
N TYR A 845 4.73 -4.50 18.64
CA TYR A 845 4.54 -4.62 20.08
C TYR A 845 5.09 -5.97 20.55
N PRO A 846 5.39 -6.16 21.86
CA PRO A 846 6.01 -7.36 22.37
C PRO A 846 5.25 -8.64 21.98
N ASN A 847 6.00 -9.65 21.56
CA ASN A 847 5.44 -10.98 21.41
C ASN A 847 5.06 -11.54 22.78
N LYS A 848 3.92 -12.24 22.89
CA LYS A 848 3.43 -12.77 24.17
C LYS A 848 2.80 -14.15 23.99
N GLU A 849 2.88 -14.96 25.03
CA GLU A 849 2.18 -16.24 25.09
C GLU A 849 0.71 -15.99 25.43
N LEU A 850 -0.20 -16.50 24.59
CA LEU A 850 -1.62 -16.53 24.87
C LEU A 850 -1.96 -17.78 25.67
N PRO A 851 -2.91 -17.70 26.63
CA PRO A 851 -3.28 -18.88 27.39
C PRO A 851 -3.74 -19.99 26.44
N LYS A 852 -3.38 -21.24 26.71
CA LYS A 852 -3.81 -22.36 25.87
C LYS A 852 -5.31 -22.59 26.02
N PHE A 853 -5.90 -23.35 25.11
CA PHE A 853 -7.36 -23.57 25.07
C PHE A 853 -7.96 -24.00 26.42
N LEU A 854 -7.31 -24.93 27.12
CA LEU A 854 -7.77 -25.44 28.43
C LEU A 854 -7.50 -24.48 29.61
N GLU A 855 -6.67 -23.46 29.41
CA GLU A 855 -6.31 -22.47 30.44
C GLU A 855 -7.23 -21.24 30.38
N LYS A 856 -7.70 -20.87 29.18
CA LYS A 856 -8.40 -19.58 28.92
C LYS A 856 -9.70 -19.36 29.70
N ASN A 857 -10.51 -20.39 29.90
CA ASN A 857 -11.86 -20.26 30.46
C ASN A 857 -12.00 -21.09 31.73
N THR A 858 -11.26 -20.75 32.79
CA THR A 858 -11.38 -21.44 34.09
C THR A 858 -11.75 -20.43 35.18
N VAL A 859 -12.93 -20.61 35.78
CA VAL A 859 -13.41 -19.79 36.89
C VAL A 859 -12.88 -20.36 38.20
N HIS A 860 -12.17 -19.55 38.97
CA HIS A 860 -11.64 -19.98 40.27
C HIS A 860 -12.78 -20.39 41.21
N LYS A 861 -12.63 -21.53 41.90
CA LYS A 861 -13.65 -22.09 42.80
C LYS A 861 -14.18 -21.06 43.80
N ASP A 862 -13.31 -20.25 44.38
CA ASP A 862 -13.69 -19.22 45.36
C ASP A 862 -14.63 -18.15 44.79
N LYS A 863 -14.54 -17.85 43.49
CA LYS A 863 -15.43 -16.89 42.81
C LYS A 863 -16.82 -17.49 42.61
N VAL A 864 -16.89 -18.77 42.22
CA VAL A 864 -18.15 -19.51 42.13
C VAL A 864 -18.82 -19.62 43.49
N GLN A 865 -18.06 -19.92 44.55
CA GLN A 865 -18.60 -20.07 45.90
C GLN A 865 -19.21 -18.77 46.46
N LYS A 866 -18.74 -17.61 46.00
CA LYS A 866 -19.24 -16.28 46.38
C LYS A 866 -20.53 -15.87 45.67
N SER A 867 -20.91 -16.52 44.56
CA SER A 867 -22.16 -16.22 43.83
C SER A 867 -23.23 -17.26 44.15
N VAL A 868 -24.37 -16.80 44.66
CA VAL A 868 -25.54 -17.65 44.91
C VAL A 868 -26.15 -18.10 43.58
N LEU A 869 -26.17 -17.22 42.57
CA LEU A 869 -26.68 -17.51 41.24
C LEU A 869 -25.89 -18.63 40.56
N LEU A 870 -24.56 -18.53 40.51
CA LEU A 870 -23.72 -19.52 39.84
C LEU A 870 -23.80 -20.90 40.52
N LYS A 871 -23.86 -20.96 41.85
CA LYS A 871 -24.08 -22.23 42.58
C LYS A 871 -25.44 -22.84 42.26
N LYS A 872 -26.51 -22.04 42.31
CA LYS A 872 -27.85 -22.52 42.00
C LYS A 872 -27.95 -23.05 40.57
N LEU A 873 -27.30 -22.40 39.61
CA LEU A 873 -27.25 -22.88 38.23
C LEU A 873 -26.60 -24.25 38.12
N LEU A 874 -25.52 -24.50 38.85
CA LEU A 874 -24.86 -25.82 38.88
C LEU A 874 -25.74 -26.88 39.55
N ASP A 875 -26.37 -26.56 40.68
CA ASP A 875 -27.30 -27.46 41.39
C ASP A 875 -28.49 -27.86 40.52
N ASP A 876 -28.99 -26.92 39.71
CA ASP A 876 -30.12 -27.13 38.80
C ASP A 876 -29.71 -27.78 37.45
N ASN A 877 -28.42 -28.11 37.25
CA ASN A 877 -27.85 -28.55 35.96
C ASN A 877 -28.15 -27.57 34.80
N ASN A 878 -28.16 -26.27 35.08
CA ASN A 878 -28.39 -25.21 34.12
C ASN A 878 -27.06 -24.63 33.61
N PHE A 879 -26.70 -25.00 32.38
CA PHE A 879 -25.42 -24.63 31.77
C PHE A 879 -25.47 -23.36 30.91
N GLN A 880 -26.53 -22.54 31.04
CA GLN A 880 -26.66 -21.31 30.25
C GLN A 880 -25.52 -20.32 30.51
N ILE A 881 -25.03 -20.23 31.75
CA ILE A 881 -23.94 -19.29 32.13
C ILE A 881 -22.67 -20.03 32.55
N ILE A 882 -22.78 -21.07 33.37
CA ILE A 882 -21.64 -21.78 33.97
C ILE A 882 -21.85 -23.30 33.89
N ASN A 883 -20.77 -24.06 33.71
CA ASN A 883 -20.75 -25.52 33.84
C ASN A 883 -19.56 -25.99 34.67
N GLN A 884 -19.57 -27.26 35.07
CA GLN A 884 -18.51 -27.91 35.83
C GLN A 884 -17.98 -29.13 35.06
N ASP A 885 -16.66 -29.25 34.93
CA ASP A 885 -16.02 -30.42 34.31
C ASP A 885 -16.00 -31.64 35.26
N ILE A 886 -15.63 -32.81 34.72
CA ILE A 886 -15.54 -34.06 35.49
C ILE A 886 -14.45 -34.05 36.58
N LYS A 887 -13.53 -33.08 36.56
CA LYS A 887 -12.47 -32.89 37.55
C LYS A 887 -12.86 -31.85 38.61
N GLY A 888 -14.03 -31.23 38.47
CA GLY A 888 -14.57 -30.25 39.40
C GLY A 888 -14.21 -28.80 39.11
N ASN A 889 -13.56 -28.49 37.97
CA ASN A 889 -13.29 -27.10 37.55
C ASN A 889 -14.54 -26.48 36.94
N TYR A 890 -14.60 -25.14 36.94
CA TYR A 890 -15.76 -24.40 36.46
C TYR A 890 -15.42 -23.57 35.24
N HIS A 891 -16.35 -23.49 34.30
CA HIS A 891 -16.17 -22.80 33.02
C HIS A 891 -17.41 -21.99 32.68
N PHE A 892 -17.24 -20.81 32.08
CA PHE A 892 -18.35 -20.12 31.43
C PHE A 892 -18.83 -20.90 30.20
N ASN A 893 -20.06 -20.63 29.76
CA ASN A 893 -20.61 -21.20 28.52
C ASN A 893 -19.68 -20.91 27.31
N GLY A 894 -19.43 -21.94 26.50
CA GLY A 894 -18.52 -21.85 25.35
C GLY A 894 -19.00 -20.99 24.18
N ASN A 895 -20.27 -20.55 24.19
CA ASN A 895 -20.84 -19.65 23.19
C ASN A 895 -20.63 -18.16 23.52
N PHE A 896 -20.06 -17.84 24.68
CA PHE A 896 -19.80 -16.46 25.07
C PHE A 896 -18.51 -15.95 24.42
N HIS A 897 -18.63 -14.86 23.68
CA HIS A 897 -17.54 -14.10 23.10
C HIS A 897 -17.14 -12.94 24.00
N ASN A 898 -18.11 -12.28 24.65
CA ASN A 898 -17.86 -11.12 25.52
C ASN A 898 -18.98 -10.94 26.56
N ALA A 899 -18.88 -9.86 27.35
CA ALA A 899 -19.81 -9.57 28.44
C ALA A 899 -21.26 -9.30 27.97
N ASN A 900 -21.49 -8.90 26.72
CA ASN A 900 -22.85 -8.72 26.19
C ASN A 900 -23.57 -10.05 26.05
N ASP A 901 -22.90 -11.11 25.60
CA ASP A 901 -23.50 -12.44 25.53
C ASP A 901 -23.89 -12.94 26.93
N VAL A 902 -23.09 -12.60 27.95
CA VAL A 902 -23.40 -12.88 29.36
C VAL A 902 -24.62 -12.06 29.83
N LYS A 903 -24.69 -10.77 29.47
CA LYS A 903 -25.86 -9.92 29.78
C LYS A 903 -27.12 -10.46 29.12
N GLU A 904 -27.07 -10.84 27.85
CA GLU A 904 -28.19 -11.43 27.14
C GLU A 904 -28.64 -12.74 27.78
N ALA A 905 -27.69 -13.62 28.14
CA ALA A 905 -27.98 -14.85 28.86
C ALA A 905 -28.60 -14.59 30.24
N LEU A 906 -28.11 -13.59 30.98
CA LEU A 906 -28.68 -13.15 32.26
C LEU A 906 -30.10 -12.59 32.10
N ILE A 907 -30.36 -11.78 31.06
CA ILE A 907 -31.70 -11.26 30.75
C ILE A 907 -32.66 -12.42 30.46
N GLN A 908 -32.25 -13.38 29.63
CA GLN A 908 -33.06 -14.56 29.33
C GLN A 908 -33.33 -15.39 30.59
N LEU A 909 -32.32 -15.55 31.45
CA LEU A 909 -32.43 -16.27 32.72
C LEU A 909 -33.38 -15.56 33.70
N GLY A 910 -33.35 -14.22 33.73
CA GLY A 910 -34.22 -13.37 34.56
C GLY A 910 -35.71 -13.45 34.22
N ASN A 911 -36.07 -13.96 33.04
CA ASN A 911 -37.45 -14.25 32.67
C ASN A 911 -38.04 -15.46 33.41
N ARG A 912 -37.20 -16.30 34.03
CA ARG A 912 -37.63 -17.44 34.85
C ARG A 912 -37.77 -17.01 36.31
N GLN A 913 -38.94 -17.28 36.89
CA GLN A 913 -39.24 -16.91 38.28
C GLN A 913 -38.21 -17.44 39.29
N ASP A 914 -37.67 -18.65 39.05
CA ASP A 914 -36.70 -19.30 39.96
C ASP A 914 -35.33 -18.59 40.03
N TYR A 915 -35.02 -17.71 39.07
CA TYR A 915 -33.73 -17.01 38.97
C TYR A 915 -33.85 -15.49 38.98
N LYS A 916 -35.05 -14.93 38.76
CA LYS A 916 -35.26 -13.48 38.61
C LYS A 916 -34.61 -12.64 39.71
N SER A 917 -34.91 -12.94 40.97
CA SER A 917 -34.35 -12.18 42.11
C SER A 917 -32.83 -12.29 42.21
N LEU A 918 -32.25 -13.44 41.86
CA LEU A 918 -30.82 -13.67 41.88
C LEU A 918 -30.12 -12.91 40.75
N VAL A 919 -30.69 -12.91 39.54
CA VAL A 919 -30.20 -12.12 38.40
C VAL A 919 -30.21 -10.62 38.73
N ASP A 920 -31.31 -10.11 39.27
CA ASP A 920 -31.44 -8.70 39.67
C ASP A 920 -30.37 -8.30 40.71
N SER A 921 -29.98 -9.22 41.59
CA SER A 921 -29.00 -8.96 42.66
C SER A 921 -27.52 -9.21 42.28
N GLU A 922 -27.23 -10.17 41.38
CA GLU A 922 -25.85 -10.65 41.14
C GLU A 922 -25.34 -10.40 39.70
N THR A 923 -26.09 -9.72 38.83
CA THR A 923 -25.65 -9.42 37.45
C THR A 923 -24.25 -8.77 37.41
N GLU A 924 -24.03 -7.69 38.18
CA GLU A 924 -22.73 -7.01 38.22
C GLU A 924 -21.61 -7.90 38.76
N LEU A 925 -21.90 -8.77 39.73
CA LEU A 925 -20.94 -9.73 40.27
C LEU A 925 -20.53 -10.76 39.21
N VAL A 926 -21.49 -11.32 38.47
CA VAL A 926 -21.20 -12.30 37.41
C VAL A 926 -20.41 -11.66 36.27
N LEU A 927 -20.77 -10.44 35.87
CA LEU A 927 -20.01 -9.68 34.87
C LEU A 927 -18.59 -9.38 35.33
N GLN A 928 -18.39 -9.06 36.62
CA GLN A 928 -17.05 -8.87 37.18
C GLN A 928 -16.26 -10.19 37.23
N ILE A 929 -16.88 -11.33 37.55
CA ILE A 929 -16.21 -12.64 37.50
C ILE A 929 -15.81 -12.99 36.06
N PHE A 930 -16.67 -12.70 35.08
CA PHE A 930 -16.36 -12.88 33.66
C PHE A 930 -15.18 -12.00 33.24
N GLU A 931 -15.19 -10.72 33.64
CA GLU A 931 -14.07 -9.81 33.39
C GLU A 931 -12.77 -10.24 34.08
N ASP A 932 -12.83 -10.77 35.31
CA ASP A 932 -11.65 -11.27 36.01
C ASP A 932 -11.00 -12.48 35.28
N VAL A 933 -11.80 -13.29 34.59
CA VAL A 933 -11.32 -14.46 33.82
C VAL A 933 -10.72 -14.03 32.49
N PHE A 934 -11.38 -13.13 31.76
CA PHE A 934 -11.02 -12.81 30.38
C PHE A 934 -10.22 -11.50 30.21
N ASN A 935 -10.25 -10.60 31.20
CA ASN A 935 -9.56 -9.31 31.21
C ASN A 935 -9.79 -8.51 29.92
N HIS A 936 -11.04 -8.41 29.47
CA HIS A 936 -11.38 -7.75 28.21
C HIS A 936 -11.11 -6.24 28.24
N LYS A 937 -10.99 -5.61 29.41
CA LYS A 937 -10.51 -4.23 29.54
C LYS A 937 -9.11 -4.02 28.95
N ALA A 938 -8.26 -5.06 28.97
CA ALA A 938 -6.93 -5.02 28.36
C ALA A 938 -6.92 -5.41 26.87
N PHE A 939 -8.07 -5.72 26.27
CA PHE A 939 -8.18 -6.09 24.87
C PHE A 939 -8.04 -4.85 23.97
N THR A 940 -6.93 -4.76 23.26
CA THR A 940 -6.64 -3.63 22.36
C THR A 940 -7.11 -3.89 20.92
N GLY A 941 -7.51 -5.12 20.60
CA GLY A 941 -7.95 -5.53 19.27
C GLY A 941 -7.36 -6.90 18.88
N ARG A 942 -7.53 -7.29 17.61
CA ARG A 942 -7.02 -8.57 17.09
C ARG A 942 -5.49 -8.69 17.12
N SER A 943 -4.78 -7.57 17.18
CA SER A 943 -3.31 -7.44 17.32
C SER A 943 -2.70 -8.45 18.30
N GLY A 944 -3.28 -8.51 19.49
CA GLY A 944 -2.82 -9.37 20.57
C GLY A 944 -3.36 -10.79 20.54
N THR A 945 -4.10 -11.21 19.50
CA THR A 945 -4.82 -12.49 19.48
C THR A 945 -4.62 -13.32 18.21
N PHE A 946 -3.70 -12.93 17.33
CA PHE A 946 -3.36 -13.66 16.10
C PHE A 946 -1.85 -13.57 15.76
N TYR A 947 -1.39 -14.35 14.78
CA TYR A 947 0.04 -14.65 14.57
C TYR A 947 0.59 -14.30 13.18
N GLY A 948 -0.07 -13.40 12.46
CA GLY A 948 0.34 -12.90 11.14
C GLY A 948 -0.13 -11.46 10.92
N TYR A 949 0.20 -10.85 9.78
CA TYR A 949 -0.09 -9.44 9.52
C TYR A 949 0.54 -8.53 10.58
N GLU A 950 -0.26 -7.74 11.30
CA GLU A 950 0.19 -6.92 12.42
C GLU A 950 0.41 -7.75 13.70
N GLY A 951 0.00 -9.01 13.74
CA GLY A 951 -0.08 -9.83 14.96
C GLY A 951 1.23 -10.17 15.68
N LEU A 952 1.10 -11.00 16.71
CA LEU A 952 2.18 -11.35 17.62
C LEU A 952 3.41 -11.95 16.90
N GLY A 953 4.58 -11.37 17.18
CA GLY A 953 5.87 -11.78 16.59
C GLY A 953 6.08 -11.39 15.13
N SER A 954 5.12 -10.70 14.51
CA SER A 954 5.20 -10.25 13.11
C SER A 954 5.89 -8.89 12.99
N ILE A 955 6.81 -8.77 12.04
CA ILE A 955 7.39 -7.49 11.63
C ILE A 955 6.49 -6.89 10.56
N TYR A 956 6.04 -5.65 10.75
CA TYR A 956 5.28 -4.92 9.74
C TYR A 956 6.16 -3.83 9.12
N TRP A 957 6.63 -4.08 7.90
CA TRP A 957 7.79 -3.38 7.32
C TRP A 957 7.57 -1.90 7.08
N HIS A 958 6.33 -1.47 6.84
CA HIS A 958 6.03 -0.04 6.69
C HIS A 958 6.40 0.76 7.94
N MET A 959 6.14 0.23 9.15
CA MET A 959 6.50 0.93 10.38
C MET A 959 8.02 0.98 10.60
N VAL A 960 8.74 -0.07 10.18
CA VAL A 960 10.21 -0.09 10.24
C VAL A 960 10.81 0.92 9.26
N SER A 961 10.28 1.05 8.05
CA SER A 961 10.75 2.09 7.13
C SER A 961 10.37 3.51 7.58
N LYS A 962 9.26 3.70 8.30
CA LYS A 962 8.99 4.97 8.98
C LYS A 962 10.02 5.29 10.06
N LEU A 963 10.45 4.28 10.84
CA LEU A 963 11.58 4.44 11.77
C LEU A 963 12.84 4.87 11.02
N HIS A 964 13.11 4.26 9.87
CA HIS A 964 14.29 4.59 9.06
C HIS A 964 14.31 6.07 8.64
N VAL A 965 13.18 6.58 8.15
CA VAL A 965 13.01 8.02 7.83
C VAL A 965 13.12 8.90 9.09
N ALA A 966 12.54 8.48 10.22
CA ALA A 966 12.64 9.25 11.46
C ALA A 966 14.09 9.38 11.96
N VAL A 967 14.87 8.29 11.88
CA VAL A 967 16.30 8.31 12.24
C VAL A 967 17.09 9.19 11.28
N LEU A 968 16.78 9.17 9.98
CA LEU A 968 17.35 10.09 9.00
C LEU A 968 17.11 11.56 9.39
N GLU A 969 15.86 11.95 9.65
CA GLU A 969 15.50 13.32 10.03
C GLU A 969 16.20 13.75 11.34
N VAL A 970 16.39 12.82 12.29
CA VAL A 970 17.16 13.07 13.53
C VAL A 970 18.64 13.32 13.25
N ILE A 971 19.25 12.54 12.33
CA ILE A 971 20.64 12.76 11.92
C ILE A 971 20.80 14.12 11.26
N GLU A 972 19.92 14.47 10.32
CA GLU A 972 19.94 15.77 9.65
C GLU A 972 19.85 16.92 10.66
N THR A 973 18.91 16.83 11.60
CA THR A 973 18.75 17.84 12.65
C THR A 973 20.00 17.94 13.55
N ALA A 974 20.60 16.81 13.90
CA ALA A 974 21.82 16.77 14.72
C ALA A 974 23.02 17.39 13.99
N VAL A 975 23.16 17.13 12.69
CA VAL A 975 24.19 17.73 11.84
C VAL A 975 23.98 19.25 11.74
N GLU A 976 22.76 19.70 11.44
CA GLU A 976 22.44 21.13 11.31
C GLU A 976 22.64 21.90 12.63
N SER A 977 22.38 21.24 13.77
CA SER A 977 22.57 21.81 15.10
C SER A 977 24.01 21.76 15.60
N ASN A 978 24.96 21.26 14.81
CA ASN A 978 26.37 21.05 15.19
C ASN A 978 26.52 20.21 16.48
N GLU A 979 25.73 19.14 16.61
CA GLU A 979 25.81 18.21 17.73
C GLU A 979 27.16 17.50 17.81
N ASN A 980 27.42 16.87 18.95
CA ASN A 980 28.66 16.12 19.16
C ASN A 980 28.84 15.02 18.10
N GLN A 981 30.01 14.98 17.46
CA GLN A 981 30.33 14.01 16.40
C GLN A 981 30.19 12.55 16.83
N THR A 982 30.40 12.22 18.10
CA THR A 982 30.16 10.87 18.64
C THR A 982 28.67 10.51 18.66
N ILE A 983 27.80 11.48 18.96
CA ILE A 983 26.33 11.29 18.92
C ILE A 983 25.91 11.06 17.48
N ILE A 984 26.33 11.91 16.54
CA ILE A 984 26.02 11.78 15.10
C ILE A 984 26.44 10.40 14.58
N LYS A 985 27.68 9.95 14.88
CA LYS A 985 28.16 8.62 14.49
C LYS A 985 27.32 7.47 15.06
N SER A 986 26.83 7.61 16.29
CA SER A 986 25.99 6.59 16.95
C SER A 986 24.58 6.55 16.33
N LEU A 987 24.02 7.72 16.01
CA LEU A 987 22.75 7.81 15.27
C LEU A 987 22.86 7.16 13.88
N ILE A 988 23.95 7.42 13.14
CA ILE A 988 24.19 6.77 11.85
C ILE A 988 24.35 5.24 12.01
N THR A 989 24.93 4.77 13.12
CA THR A 989 25.01 3.32 13.39
C THR A 989 23.61 2.70 13.54
N HIS A 990 22.68 3.38 14.19
CA HIS A 990 21.28 2.94 14.24
C HIS A 990 20.60 3.00 12.87
N PHE A 991 20.85 4.05 12.08
CA PHE A 991 20.36 4.16 10.71
C PHE A 991 20.79 2.96 9.86
N ASP A 992 22.09 2.64 9.84
CA ASP A 992 22.64 1.49 9.11
C ASP A 992 22.03 0.16 9.60
N ALA A 993 21.82 0.02 10.91
CA ALA A 993 21.25 -1.19 11.49
C ALA A 993 19.77 -1.37 11.10
N VAL A 994 18.98 -0.30 11.10
CA VAL A 994 17.58 -0.31 10.63
C VAL A 994 17.53 -0.64 9.14
N GLY A 995 18.36 0.01 8.32
CA GLY A 995 18.46 -0.23 6.88
C GLY A 995 18.87 -1.68 6.55
N ALA A 996 19.84 -2.24 7.26
CA ALA A 996 20.21 -3.66 7.14
C ALA A 996 19.05 -4.60 7.54
N GLY A 997 18.24 -4.20 8.53
CA GLY A 997 17.04 -4.90 8.97
C GLY A 997 15.95 -5.01 7.89
N ILE A 998 15.77 -3.97 7.06
CA ILE A 998 14.85 -3.98 5.90
C ILE A 998 15.14 -5.17 4.97
N GLY A 999 16.43 -5.49 4.79
CA GLY A 999 16.84 -6.81 4.34
C GLY A 999 17.17 -6.98 2.86
N VAL A 1000 17.46 -5.90 2.13
CA VAL A 1000 17.89 -5.94 0.71
C VAL A 1000 19.10 -6.88 0.48
N HIS A 1001 19.96 -7.02 1.49
CA HIS A 1001 21.16 -7.88 1.44
C HIS A 1001 21.01 -9.21 2.18
N LYS A 1002 19.83 -9.53 2.73
CA LYS A 1002 19.58 -10.86 3.29
C LYS A 1002 19.67 -11.92 2.20
N SER A 1003 19.95 -13.16 2.61
CA SER A 1003 19.76 -14.29 1.70
C SER A 1003 18.27 -14.47 1.38
N PRO A 1004 17.91 -15.05 0.22
CA PRO A 1004 16.52 -15.34 -0.08
C PRO A 1004 15.87 -16.23 0.98
N GLN A 1005 16.61 -17.14 1.61
CA GLN A 1005 16.10 -18.00 2.67
C GLN A 1005 15.64 -17.21 3.90
N VAL A 1006 16.43 -16.23 4.34
CA VAL A 1006 16.11 -15.42 5.53
C VAL A 1006 15.00 -14.41 5.20
N TYR A 1007 15.06 -13.79 4.02
CA TYR A 1007 14.02 -12.87 3.57
C TYR A 1007 12.69 -13.60 3.28
N GLY A 1008 12.79 -14.78 2.69
CA GLY A 1008 11.68 -15.63 2.26
C GLY A 1008 11.11 -15.31 0.89
N ALA A 1009 11.81 -14.51 0.08
CA ALA A 1009 11.45 -14.14 -1.29
C ALA A 1009 12.68 -13.49 -1.98
N PHE A 1010 12.49 -12.85 -3.14
CA PHE A 1010 13.50 -11.93 -3.69
C PHE A 1010 13.66 -10.72 -2.77
N PRO A 1011 14.85 -10.47 -2.17
CA PRO A 1011 15.09 -9.35 -1.26
C PRO A 1011 14.90 -7.96 -1.89
N THR A 1012 14.94 -7.87 -3.22
CA THR A 1012 14.71 -6.63 -3.95
C THR A 1012 13.23 -6.24 -4.01
N ASP A 1013 12.29 -7.12 -3.65
CA ASP A 1013 10.85 -6.84 -3.71
C ASP A 1013 10.28 -6.47 -2.33
N PRO A 1014 9.49 -5.39 -2.21
CA PRO A 1014 8.82 -5.03 -0.97
C PRO A 1014 7.65 -5.98 -0.64
N TYR A 1015 7.45 -6.20 0.65
CA TYR A 1015 6.36 -7.01 1.22
C TYR A 1015 5.79 -6.30 2.45
N SER A 1016 4.51 -6.49 2.76
CA SER A 1016 3.89 -5.80 3.90
C SER A 1016 4.44 -6.26 5.24
N HIS A 1017 4.62 -7.57 5.43
CA HIS A 1017 5.00 -8.12 6.74
C HIS A 1017 5.79 -9.43 6.65
N THR A 1018 6.49 -9.77 7.73
CA THR A 1018 7.16 -11.07 7.92
C THR A 1018 6.73 -11.64 9.28
N PRO A 1019 5.84 -12.66 9.32
CA PRO A 1019 5.37 -13.25 10.56
C PRO A 1019 6.47 -14.05 11.27
N PHE A 1020 6.20 -14.56 12.47
CA PHE A 1020 7.20 -15.31 13.23
C PHE A 1020 7.63 -16.61 12.52
N SER A 1021 6.70 -17.28 11.84
CA SER A 1021 6.88 -18.64 11.31
C SER A 1021 7.09 -18.73 9.79
N LYS A 1022 7.13 -17.61 9.08
CA LYS A 1022 7.28 -17.58 7.61
C LYS A 1022 8.20 -16.44 7.18
N GLY A 1023 8.61 -16.51 5.92
CA GLY A 1023 9.25 -15.41 5.20
C GLY A 1023 8.29 -14.26 4.88
N ALA A 1024 8.76 -13.31 4.07
CA ALA A 1024 8.01 -12.14 3.65
C ALA A 1024 6.65 -12.49 3.00
N GLN A 1025 5.58 -11.76 3.36
CA GLN A 1025 4.20 -11.99 2.94
C GLN A 1025 3.57 -10.71 2.39
N GLN A 1026 2.67 -10.89 1.42
CA GLN A 1026 1.94 -9.85 0.68
C GLN A 1026 2.86 -8.94 -0.18
N PRO A 1027 3.16 -9.33 -1.43
CA PRO A 1027 4.12 -8.61 -2.29
C PRO A 1027 3.61 -7.24 -2.76
N GLY A 1028 4.54 -6.36 -3.12
CA GLY A 1028 4.31 -5.21 -3.99
C GLY A 1028 3.86 -3.93 -3.27
N MET A 1029 2.60 -3.53 -3.48
CA MET A 1029 2.05 -2.20 -3.17
C MET A 1029 1.81 -1.92 -1.68
N THR A 1030 2.87 -2.02 -0.86
CA THR A 1030 2.89 -1.59 0.55
C THR A 1030 3.30 -0.12 0.68
N GLY A 1031 2.78 0.59 1.69
CA GLY A 1031 3.19 1.96 2.01
C GLY A 1031 4.66 2.09 2.42
N GLN A 1032 5.34 0.98 2.71
CA GLN A 1032 6.79 0.92 2.96
C GLN A 1032 7.60 1.65 1.88
N VAL A 1033 7.22 1.45 0.61
CA VAL A 1033 8.03 1.89 -0.53
C VAL A 1033 8.22 3.41 -0.57
N LYS A 1034 7.22 4.19 -0.15
CA LYS A 1034 7.32 5.65 -0.14
C LYS A 1034 8.33 6.13 0.90
N GLU A 1035 8.40 5.44 2.04
CA GLU A 1035 9.34 5.79 3.11
C GLU A 1035 10.78 5.45 2.67
N ASP A 1036 10.97 4.30 2.02
CA ASP A 1036 12.27 3.89 1.49
C ASP A 1036 12.75 4.84 0.36
N ILE A 1037 11.85 5.38 -0.47
CA ILE A 1037 12.19 6.41 -1.48
C ILE A 1037 12.68 7.69 -0.81
N LEU A 1038 11.94 8.19 0.19
CA LEU A 1038 12.34 9.40 0.93
C LEU A 1038 13.67 9.18 1.66
N THR A 1039 13.87 7.99 2.23
CA THR A 1039 15.15 7.64 2.86
C THR A 1039 16.28 7.67 1.84
N ARG A 1040 16.07 7.10 0.65
CA ARG A 1040 17.07 7.10 -0.41
C ARG A 1040 17.41 8.51 -0.91
N ILE A 1041 16.43 9.40 -1.03
CA ILE A 1041 16.64 10.81 -1.37
C ILE A 1041 17.54 11.47 -0.31
N GLY A 1042 17.28 11.22 0.97
CA GLY A 1042 18.10 11.73 2.08
C GLY A 1042 19.52 11.14 2.14
N GLU A 1043 19.69 9.83 1.91
CA GLU A 1043 21.00 9.18 1.80
C GLU A 1043 21.86 9.83 0.69
N LEU A 1044 21.25 10.13 -0.45
CA LEU A 1044 21.90 10.81 -1.57
C LEU A 1044 22.19 12.30 -1.28
N GLY A 1045 21.69 12.84 -0.18
CA GLY A 1045 21.89 14.24 0.21
C GLY A 1045 21.12 15.22 -0.65
N VAL A 1046 20.06 14.79 -1.34
CA VAL A 1046 19.23 15.68 -2.17
C VAL A 1046 18.27 16.44 -1.27
N LYS A 1047 18.51 17.74 -1.08
CA LYS A 1047 17.72 18.58 -0.19
C LYS A 1047 17.04 19.72 -0.93
N LEU A 1048 15.83 20.02 -0.47
CA LEU A 1048 15.04 21.18 -0.87
C LEU A 1048 15.04 22.16 0.30
N LYS A 1049 15.57 23.36 0.08
CA LYS A 1049 15.63 24.41 1.10
C LYS A 1049 15.50 25.78 0.46
N ASP A 1050 14.60 26.61 0.98
CA ASP A 1050 14.38 27.98 0.50
C ASP A 1050 14.13 28.10 -1.03
N GLY A 1051 13.53 27.06 -1.62
CA GLY A 1051 13.29 26.94 -3.06
C GLY A 1051 14.52 26.62 -3.91
N LEU A 1052 15.60 26.13 -3.28
CA LEU A 1052 16.86 25.75 -3.91
C LEU A 1052 17.11 24.25 -3.77
N LEU A 1053 17.80 23.69 -4.76
CA LEU A 1053 18.25 22.30 -4.77
C LEU A 1053 19.69 22.20 -4.30
N HIS A 1054 19.94 21.36 -3.29
CA HIS A 1054 21.26 21.10 -2.72
C HIS A 1054 21.64 19.62 -2.85
N PHE A 1055 22.94 19.36 -2.98
CA PHE A 1055 23.53 18.02 -3.06
C PHE A 1055 24.55 17.83 -1.93
N GLU A 1056 24.09 17.47 -0.73
CA GLU A 1056 24.88 17.39 0.51
C GLU A 1056 24.87 15.96 1.11
N PRO A 1057 25.62 15.00 0.53
CA PRO A 1057 25.60 13.60 0.96
C PRO A 1057 26.44 13.36 2.24
N ASN A 1058 25.97 13.85 3.39
CA ASN A 1058 26.73 13.92 4.65
C ASN A 1058 27.16 12.58 5.27
N PHE A 1059 26.56 11.47 4.85
CA PHE A 1059 26.87 10.13 5.38
C PHE A 1059 26.72 9.01 4.33
N LEU A 1060 26.75 9.38 3.04
CA LEU A 1060 26.71 8.42 1.93
C LEU A 1060 27.95 7.53 1.96
N LEU A 1061 27.78 6.23 1.77
CA LEU A 1061 28.88 5.27 1.82
C LEU A 1061 29.74 5.34 0.55
N ARG A 1062 31.06 5.34 0.74
CA ARG A 1062 32.08 5.31 -0.33
C ARG A 1062 31.96 4.09 -1.25
N ASN A 1063 31.41 2.99 -0.73
CA ASN A 1063 31.22 1.74 -1.48
C ASN A 1063 29.99 1.73 -2.40
N GLU A 1064 29.18 2.79 -2.42
CA GLU A 1064 28.11 2.96 -3.42
C GLU A 1064 28.66 3.43 -4.78
N PHE A 1065 29.86 4.01 -4.79
CA PHE A 1065 30.52 4.46 -6.01
C PHE A 1065 31.10 3.28 -6.79
N LEU A 1066 30.94 3.32 -8.11
CA LEU A 1066 31.34 2.24 -9.01
C LEU A 1066 32.85 1.96 -8.95
N THR A 1067 33.19 0.67 -8.96
CA THR A 1067 34.58 0.21 -9.00
C THR A 1067 35.14 0.11 -10.41
N GLN A 1068 34.27 0.19 -11.42
CA GLN A 1068 34.60 0.14 -12.85
C GLN A 1068 33.60 0.99 -13.64
N GLU A 1069 33.99 1.38 -14.85
CA GLU A 1069 33.12 2.09 -15.79
C GLU A 1069 31.92 1.23 -16.22
N ILE A 1070 30.75 1.87 -16.36
CA ILE A 1070 29.54 1.24 -16.90
C ILE A 1070 28.82 2.16 -17.89
N GLU A 1071 28.01 1.57 -18.77
CA GLU A 1071 27.05 2.29 -19.60
C GLU A 1071 25.70 2.35 -18.89
N ALA A 1072 25.16 3.56 -18.75
CA ALA A 1072 23.85 3.83 -18.16
C ALA A 1072 22.93 4.51 -19.17
N THR A 1073 21.68 4.04 -19.26
CA THR A 1073 20.65 4.66 -20.11
C THR A 1073 19.63 5.38 -19.25
N PHE A 1074 19.46 6.67 -19.50
CA PHE A 1074 18.43 7.50 -18.88
C PHE A 1074 17.31 7.83 -19.87
N ILE A 1075 16.12 8.12 -19.34
CA ILE A 1075 15.00 8.69 -20.10
C ILE A 1075 14.87 10.15 -19.70
N LEU A 1076 15.11 11.07 -20.62
CA LEU A 1076 15.00 12.50 -20.37
C LEU A 1076 13.53 12.96 -20.33
N VAL A 1077 13.32 14.19 -19.86
CA VAL A 1077 12.01 14.85 -19.73
C VAL A 1077 11.19 14.84 -21.02
N ASP A 1078 11.84 14.95 -22.18
CA ASP A 1078 11.20 14.90 -23.51
C ASP A 1078 10.91 13.47 -24.02
N GLY A 1079 11.23 12.45 -23.22
CA GLY A 1079 11.07 11.04 -23.54
C GLY A 1079 12.25 10.43 -24.32
N THR A 1080 13.27 11.21 -24.67
CA THR A 1080 14.43 10.70 -25.41
C THR A 1080 15.36 9.88 -24.51
N LYS A 1081 16.06 8.90 -25.10
CA LYS A 1081 17.07 8.10 -24.39
C LYS A 1081 18.42 8.80 -24.42
N LYS A 1082 19.05 8.98 -23.27
CA LYS A 1082 20.43 9.48 -23.14
C LYS A 1082 21.31 8.39 -22.56
N ASN A 1083 22.27 7.90 -23.35
CA ASN A 1083 23.29 6.97 -22.88
C ASN A 1083 24.47 7.76 -22.33
N LEU A 1084 24.92 7.39 -21.14
CA LEU A 1084 26.03 8.02 -20.43
C LEU A 1084 27.00 6.95 -19.95
N THR A 1085 28.26 7.14 -20.27
CA THR A 1085 29.36 6.39 -19.66
C THR A 1085 29.58 6.94 -18.25
N ILE A 1086 29.32 6.12 -17.24
CA ILE A 1086 29.56 6.46 -15.84
C ILE A 1086 30.93 5.90 -15.45
N PRO A 1087 31.93 6.76 -15.19
CA PRO A 1087 33.28 6.31 -14.94
C PRO A 1087 33.40 5.61 -13.58
N LYS A 1088 34.56 4.97 -13.36
CA LYS A 1088 34.98 4.52 -12.04
C LYS A 1088 34.96 5.70 -11.04
N ASP A 1089 34.67 5.40 -9.77
CA ASP A 1089 34.58 6.37 -8.67
C ASP A 1089 33.45 7.41 -8.87
N SER A 1090 32.42 6.99 -9.60
CA SER A 1090 31.16 7.73 -9.80
C SER A 1090 29.94 6.85 -9.53
N MET A 1091 28.79 7.49 -9.38
CA MET A 1091 27.47 6.86 -9.38
C MET A 1091 26.46 7.81 -10.02
N ALA A 1092 25.30 7.32 -10.43
CA ALA A 1092 24.31 8.15 -11.09
C ALA A 1092 22.88 7.83 -10.67
N PHE A 1093 22.03 8.85 -10.67
CA PHE A 1093 20.59 8.78 -10.36
C PHE A 1093 19.86 9.91 -11.08
N THR A 1094 18.58 10.12 -10.82
CA THR A 1094 17.83 11.25 -11.37
C THR A 1094 17.13 12.07 -10.29
N VAL A 1095 16.95 13.36 -10.55
CA VAL A 1095 16.11 14.27 -9.75
C VAL A 1095 15.21 15.04 -10.71
N CYS A 1096 13.89 14.95 -10.53
CA CYS A 1096 12.92 15.50 -11.49
C CYS A 1096 13.21 15.02 -12.93
N GLN A 1097 13.66 13.78 -13.08
CA GLN A 1097 14.07 13.13 -14.34
C GLN A 1097 15.33 13.72 -15.01
N VAL A 1098 16.05 14.64 -14.35
CA VAL A 1098 17.37 15.11 -14.80
C VAL A 1098 18.45 14.17 -14.27
N PRO A 1099 19.33 13.60 -15.12
CA PRO A 1099 20.45 12.78 -14.67
C PRO A 1099 21.41 13.57 -13.78
N VAL A 1100 21.70 13.03 -12.60
CA VAL A 1100 22.69 13.53 -11.63
C VAL A 1100 23.80 12.49 -11.49
N ILE A 1101 25.04 12.91 -11.68
CA ILE A 1101 26.23 12.05 -11.53
C ILE A 1101 27.05 12.58 -10.37
N TYR A 1102 27.25 11.74 -9.35
CA TYR A 1102 28.21 12.02 -8.29
C TYR A 1102 29.57 11.46 -8.70
N LYS A 1103 30.63 12.25 -8.50
CA LYS A 1103 32.01 11.87 -8.84
C LYS A 1103 32.96 12.27 -7.74
N ILE A 1104 33.81 11.35 -7.32
CA ILE A 1104 34.82 11.64 -6.29
C ILE A 1104 35.92 12.51 -6.89
N ALA A 1105 36.29 13.55 -6.16
CA ALA A 1105 37.24 14.57 -6.59
C ALA A 1105 37.99 15.19 -5.40
N ALA A 1106 38.96 16.06 -5.71
CA ALA A 1106 39.73 16.76 -4.68
C ALA A 1106 38.99 17.97 -4.06
N ALA A 1107 37.91 18.45 -4.69
CA ALA A 1107 37.15 19.60 -4.22
C ALA A 1107 35.69 19.54 -4.67
N ASN A 1108 34.79 20.00 -3.80
CA ASN A 1108 33.37 20.09 -4.06
C ASN A 1108 33.05 21.17 -5.09
N HIS A 1109 32.30 20.82 -6.13
CA HIS A 1109 31.71 21.75 -7.10
C HIS A 1109 30.65 21.05 -7.95
N ILE A 1110 29.84 21.84 -8.67
CA ILE A 1110 28.84 21.34 -9.62
C ILE A 1110 29.21 21.79 -11.05
N GLU A 1111 29.02 20.89 -12.02
CA GLU A 1111 28.97 21.20 -13.45
C GLU A 1111 27.57 20.92 -14.01
N LEU A 1112 26.97 21.93 -14.63
CA LEU A 1112 25.67 21.84 -15.29
C LEU A 1112 25.85 21.75 -16.80
N TYR A 1113 25.18 20.79 -17.43
CA TYR A 1113 25.19 20.62 -18.88
C TYR A 1113 23.83 20.97 -19.46
N ASN A 1114 23.77 22.07 -20.21
CA ASN A 1114 22.54 22.55 -20.81
C ASN A 1114 22.26 21.85 -22.15
N ALA A 1115 20.99 21.76 -22.54
CA ALA A 1115 20.55 21.17 -23.80
C ALA A 1115 21.08 21.91 -25.04
N ASN A 1116 21.45 23.19 -24.91
CA ASN A 1116 22.08 23.97 -25.98
C ASN A 1116 23.60 23.69 -26.14
N GLY A 1117 24.16 22.79 -25.33
CA GLY A 1117 25.57 22.41 -25.35
C GLY A 1117 26.49 23.27 -24.48
N SER A 1118 25.98 24.29 -23.77
CA SER A 1118 26.79 25.06 -22.82
C SER A 1118 26.98 24.31 -21.50
N THR A 1119 28.14 24.54 -20.88
CA THR A 1119 28.45 24.04 -19.54
C THR A 1119 28.68 25.20 -18.59
N GLU A 1120 28.15 25.09 -17.38
CA GLU A 1120 28.35 26.05 -16.30
C GLU A 1120 28.97 25.35 -15.11
N ARG A 1121 29.92 26.00 -14.44
CA ARG A 1121 30.55 25.49 -13.22
C ARG A 1121 30.17 26.37 -12.03
N LEU A 1122 29.81 25.73 -10.92
CA LEU A 1122 29.48 26.36 -9.64
C LEU A 1122 30.43 25.82 -8.58
N ASP A 1123 31.19 26.69 -7.91
CA ASP A 1123 32.04 26.30 -6.78
C ASP A 1123 31.21 26.20 -5.47
N SER A 1124 30.07 25.50 -5.56
CA SER A 1124 29.10 25.23 -4.49
C SER A 1124 28.47 23.84 -4.71
N LEU A 1125 27.78 23.32 -3.69
CA LEU A 1125 26.91 22.14 -3.80
C LEU A 1125 25.41 22.52 -3.84
N GLU A 1126 25.15 23.78 -4.16
CA GLU A 1126 23.84 24.41 -4.19
C GLU A 1126 23.62 25.02 -5.58
N LEU A 1127 22.43 24.80 -6.14
CA LEU A 1127 22.00 25.44 -7.38
C LEU A 1127 21.36 26.80 -7.08
N SER A 1128 21.57 27.76 -7.98
CA SER A 1128 20.84 29.03 -7.93
C SER A 1128 19.33 28.81 -8.09
N LYS A 1129 18.53 29.83 -7.72
CA LYS A 1129 17.07 29.79 -7.87
C LYS A 1129 16.64 29.51 -9.31
N GLU A 1130 17.26 30.17 -10.29
CA GLU A 1130 16.94 29.97 -11.71
C GLU A 1130 17.21 28.52 -12.14
N GLN A 1131 18.36 27.96 -11.78
CA GLN A 1131 18.74 26.59 -12.13
C GLN A 1131 17.83 25.56 -11.44
N SER A 1132 17.53 25.77 -10.16
CA SER A 1132 16.61 24.93 -9.40
C SER A 1132 15.22 24.92 -10.04
N THR A 1133 14.69 26.11 -10.38
CA THR A 1133 13.40 26.24 -11.07
C THR A 1133 13.37 25.50 -12.41
N LYS A 1134 14.43 25.51 -13.22
CA LYS A 1134 14.50 24.75 -14.48
C LYS A 1134 14.35 23.24 -14.27
N ILE A 1135 14.94 22.71 -13.19
CA ILE A 1135 14.81 21.29 -12.81
C ILE A 1135 13.40 21.00 -12.30
N PHE A 1136 12.89 21.79 -11.35
CA PHE A 1136 11.56 21.58 -10.74
C PHE A 1136 10.42 21.68 -11.75
N HIS A 1137 10.49 22.68 -12.65
CA HIS A 1137 9.52 22.88 -13.73
C HIS A 1137 9.72 21.90 -14.90
N ARG A 1138 10.75 21.05 -14.84
CA ARG A 1138 11.04 20.04 -15.87
C ARG A 1138 11.08 20.66 -17.27
N THR A 1139 11.84 21.75 -17.44
CA THR A 1139 11.88 22.46 -18.74
C THR A 1139 12.72 21.74 -19.80
N GLY A 1140 13.57 20.79 -19.37
CA GLY A 1140 14.53 20.10 -20.25
C GLY A 1140 15.75 20.95 -20.61
N GLU A 1141 15.86 22.19 -20.11
CA GLU A 1141 16.99 23.07 -20.40
C GLU A 1141 18.30 22.56 -19.79
N ILE A 1142 18.24 21.99 -18.57
CA ILE A 1142 19.37 21.30 -17.93
C ILE A 1142 19.26 19.82 -18.28
N SER A 1143 20.22 19.32 -19.06
CA SER A 1143 20.23 17.95 -19.56
C SER A 1143 20.96 16.96 -18.66
N GLN A 1144 21.76 17.47 -17.71
CA GLN A 1144 22.58 16.68 -16.78
C GLN A 1144 23.24 17.60 -15.73
N VAL A 1145 23.38 17.07 -14.52
CA VAL A 1145 24.14 17.67 -13.40
C VAL A 1145 25.27 16.72 -13.02
N VAL A 1146 26.50 17.22 -12.89
CA VAL A 1146 27.62 16.47 -12.35
C VAL A 1146 28.07 17.14 -11.07
N VAL A 1147 28.05 16.40 -9.97
CA VAL A 1147 28.45 16.87 -8.64
C VAL A 1147 29.75 16.19 -8.26
N TYR A 1148 30.79 17.00 -8.11
CA TYR A 1148 32.08 16.55 -7.65
C TYR A 1148 32.12 16.62 -6.13
N LEU A 1149 32.50 15.52 -5.50
CA LEU A 1149 32.47 15.35 -4.04
C LEU A 1149 33.88 15.06 -3.52
N ASP A 1150 34.28 15.80 -2.49
CA ASP A 1150 35.45 15.49 -1.69
C ASP A 1150 35.25 14.14 -0.99
N GLU A 1151 36.22 13.23 -1.14
CA GLU A 1151 36.18 11.91 -0.51
C GLU A 1151 36.06 11.99 1.03
N ASN A 1152 36.57 13.07 1.64
CA ASN A 1152 36.46 13.29 3.09
C ASN A 1152 35.01 13.53 3.57
N ASN A 1153 34.08 13.83 2.66
CA ASN A 1153 32.67 14.01 2.95
C ASN A 1153 31.87 12.69 2.88
N LEU A 1154 32.51 11.59 2.45
CA LEU A 1154 31.90 10.26 2.32
C LEU A 1154 32.27 9.36 3.52
N ARG A 1155 31.48 8.30 3.72
CA ARG A 1155 31.66 7.34 4.82
C ARG A 1155 32.26 6.00 4.43
#